data_AF-A0A6J2TK59-F1
#
_entry.id   AF-A0A6J2TK59-F1
#
_cell.length_a   1.000
_cell.length_b   1.000
_cell.length_c   1.000
_cell.angle_alpha   90.00
_cell.angle_beta   90.00
_cell.angle_gamma   90.00
#
_symmetry.space_group_name_H-M   'P 1'
#
loop_
_entity.id
_entity.type
_entity.pdbx_description
1 polymer ?
#
loop_
_entity_poly.entity_id
_entity_poly.type
_entity_poly.pdbx_seq_one_letter_code
_entity_poly.pdbx_strand_id
1 'polypeptide(L)'
;MPLKLDIKRRLTSRSDRVKCVDLHPAEPWMLCALYNGHVHIMNYENQQLVKDFEVCDVPVRSGRFVARKNWIITGSDDMQIRIFNYNTLEKVHSFEAHSDYLRCIAVHPTQPLVLTSSDDMLIKLWNWEKMWACQRVFEGHTHYVMQIVFNPKDNNTFASASLDRTVKVWQLGSNLANFTLEGHEKGVNCVDYYHGGDKPYLISGADDRLVKIWDYQNKTCVQTLEGHAQNISAVCFHPELPILLTGSEDGTVRIWHSGTYRLETCLNYGFERVWTIASMRGTNNVALGYDEGSIIIKVGREEPAMSMDITGGKIIWAKHSEMQQVNLKTIADGTEIKDGERLPVAVKDMGACEIYPQTIAHNPNGRFVVVCGDGEYIIYTSMALRNKAFGSAQEFVWALESNEYAIRENSGSVRLFRNFKERKSFTPEYGAESIYGGYYFGVKTSSGLAFYDWETLQLVRRIEVQPRNVFWNESGSLVCLATDDSYFILGVDTAQIANAVESKEGLEDDGVESAFNVLGEVAEAVKTGLWVGDCFIYTNSVNRINYYVGGEIVTISHLDRTMYLLGYVPKENRLYLGDKELNVISFCLQLSVLEYQTAVMRRDFERADVVLPTIPKEHRTRVAHFLEKQGFKAQALQVSTDPDHKFDLALQIGDLDVALKLAREAENAQKWAQLADVAARKNNMELVKECMQKANDFSGLLLLSSASGDAQMLEEVGNAGAAQGRHNIAFLAAFLRSDVERCLEILIETNRLPEAAFFARTYAPSQMSRVVELWREELSKVNEKAGQSLADPAQYTNLFPGLGDALRVEQHLQAERSRKAPAALAAQLPLNSERNPLAELNAVEQQDDDLVEDKEKPAFVLPPANSGSGVATLPLVKPIVNDDDDDELDLEIDGITLDDNIDTTDVNLDDDFLSDD
;
A
#
# COMPACT_ATOMS: atom_id res chain seq x y z
N MET A 1 17.22 -11.66 -37.86
CA MET A 1 16.26 -10.65 -38.36
C MET A 1 16.58 -9.28 -37.77
N PRO A 2 15.98 -8.14 -38.20
CA PRO A 2 16.11 -6.86 -37.48
C PRO A 2 15.72 -7.03 -36.01
N LEU A 3 16.43 -6.36 -35.10
CA LEU A 3 16.12 -6.37 -33.67
C LEU A 3 14.79 -5.63 -33.49
N LYS A 4 13.71 -6.34 -33.17
CA LYS A 4 12.39 -5.69 -32.99
C LYS A 4 12.36 -4.95 -31.65
N LEU A 5 12.66 -3.67 -31.69
CA LEU A 5 12.60 -2.78 -30.53
C LEU A 5 11.18 -2.22 -30.41
N ASP A 6 10.52 -2.49 -29.28
CA ASP A 6 9.29 -1.79 -28.90
C ASP A 6 9.66 -0.38 -28.40
N ILE A 7 9.57 0.61 -29.28
CA ILE A 7 9.93 2.00 -28.97
C ILE A 7 8.67 2.76 -28.59
N LYS A 8 8.56 3.14 -27.31
CA LYS A 8 7.42 3.91 -26.79
C LYS A 8 7.88 5.28 -26.31
N ARG A 9 7.13 6.32 -26.67
CA ARG A 9 7.35 7.67 -26.13
C ARG A 9 6.81 7.73 -24.70
N ARG A 10 7.65 8.16 -23.76
CA ARG A 10 7.29 8.35 -22.35
C ARG A 10 6.97 9.82 -22.04
N LEU A 11 7.83 10.71 -22.51
CA LEU A 11 7.71 12.14 -22.32
C LEU A 11 7.93 12.87 -23.65
N THR A 12 7.18 13.93 -23.87
CA THR A 12 7.42 14.91 -24.93
C THR A 12 7.12 16.28 -24.34
N SER A 13 8.12 17.15 -24.29
CA SER A 13 8.02 18.48 -23.73
C SER A 13 8.58 19.48 -24.73
N ARG A 14 7.80 20.52 -25.04
CA ARG A 14 8.26 21.64 -25.87
C ARG A 14 8.88 22.70 -24.96
N SER A 15 10.06 23.17 -25.35
CA SER A 15 10.79 24.24 -24.67
C SER A 15 11.69 24.94 -25.68
N ASP A 16 12.45 25.93 -25.23
CA ASP A 16 13.61 26.40 -25.99
C ASP A 16 14.61 25.26 -26.22
N ARG A 17 15.56 25.52 -27.13
CA ARG A 17 16.60 24.59 -27.53
C ARG A 17 17.30 23.95 -26.34
N VAL A 18 17.25 22.63 -26.26
CA VAL A 18 17.90 21.82 -25.22
C VAL A 18 19.29 21.44 -25.67
N LYS A 19 20.32 21.93 -24.98
CA LYS A 19 21.74 21.66 -25.32
C LYS A 19 22.27 20.40 -24.65
N CYS A 20 21.74 20.05 -23.49
CA CYS A 20 22.18 18.89 -22.74
C CYS A 20 21.01 18.29 -21.96
N VAL A 21 20.94 16.96 -21.96
CA VAL A 21 20.04 16.18 -21.11
C VAL A 21 20.83 15.25 -20.20
N ASP A 22 20.25 14.96 -19.04
CA ASP A 22 20.76 13.96 -18.10
C ASP A 22 19.60 13.29 -17.36
N LEU A 23 19.81 12.06 -16.88
CA LEU A 23 18.78 11.28 -16.18
C LEU A 23 19.18 11.09 -14.72
N HIS A 24 18.23 11.28 -13.81
CA HIS A 24 18.47 11.03 -12.40
C HIS A 24 18.53 9.53 -12.11
N PRO A 25 19.48 9.05 -11.28
CA PRO A 25 19.68 7.62 -11.12
C PRO A 25 18.62 6.86 -10.32
N ALA A 26 17.86 7.55 -9.48
CA ALA A 26 16.87 6.93 -8.60
C ALA A 26 15.46 7.51 -8.76
N GLU A 27 15.35 8.72 -9.29
CA GLU A 27 14.07 9.43 -9.41
C GLU A 27 13.70 9.44 -10.88
N PRO A 28 12.41 9.45 -11.24
CA PRO A 28 11.96 9.49 -12.63
C PRO A 28 12.12 10.89 -13.24
N TRP A 29 13.29 11.50 -13.07
CA TRP A 29 13.59 12.88 -13.45
C TRP A 29 14.58 12.94 -14.61
N MET A 30 14.33 13.90 -15.48
CA MET A 30 15.21 14.31 -16.57
C MET A 30 15.58 15.77 -16.38
N LEU A 31 16.87 16.06 -16.46
CA LEU A 31 17.40 17.41 -16.52
C LEU A 31 17.49 17.86 -17.97
N CYS A 32 17.09 19.09 -18.26
CA CYS A 32 17.24 19.75 -19.55
C CYS A 32 17.93 21.10 -19.36
N ALA A 33 19.16 21.22 -19.88
CA ALA A 33 19.86 22.49 -19.94
C ALA A 33 19.52 23.23 -21.23
N LEU A 34 18.98 24.44 -21.09
CA LEU A 34 18.39 25.21 -22.18
C LEU A 34 19.34 26.29 -22.70
N TYR A 35 19.14 26.64 -23.96
CA TYR A 35 19.90 27.68 -24.65
C TYR A 35 19.57 29.09 -24.16
N ASN A 36 18.44 29.30 -23.51
CA ASN A 36 18.04 30.58 -22.92
C ASN A 36 18.68 30.83 -21.53
N GLY A 37 19.41 29.85 -20.99
CA GLY A 37 20.08 29.96 -19.69
C GLY A 37 19.35 29.33 -18.50
N HIS A 38 18.19 28.72 -18.75
CA HIS A 38 17.46 27.94 -17.76
C HIS A 38 17.89 26.47 -17.72
N VAL A 39 17.64 25.82 -16.59
CA VAL A 39 17.74 24.36 -16.44
C VAL A 39 16.44 23.84 -15.85
N HIS A 40 15.75 22.99 -16.60
CA HIS A 40 14.49 22.37 -16.17
C HIS A 40 14.76 20.96 -15.63
N ILE A 41 14.04 20.57 -14.58
CA ILE A 41 13.93 19.19 -14.13
C ILE A 41 12.49 18.74 -14.36
N MET A 42 12.31 17.76 -15.26
CA MET A 42 11.02 17.20 -15.65
C MET A 42 10.86 15.81 -15.05
N ASN A 43 9.70 15.50 -14.47
CA ASN A 43 9.34 14.14 -14.14
C ASN A 43 8.67 13.50 -15.36
N TYR A 44 9.28 12.43 -15.87
CA TYR A 44 8.86 11.80 -17.12
C TYR A 44 7.77 10.75 -16.97
N GLU A 45 7.39 10.38 -15.74
CA GLU A 45 6.29 9.46 -15.49
C GLU A 45 4.95 10.21 -15.42
N ASN A 46 4.90 11.34 -14.70
CA ASN A 46 3.70 12.17 -14.60
C ASN A 46 3.68 13.34 -15.61
N GLN A 47 4.76 13.51 -16.39
CA GLN A 47 4.93 14.55 -17.41
C GLN A 47 4.91 16.00 -16.90
N GLN A 48 5.25 16.21 -15.63
CA GLN A 48 5.25 17.55 -15.02
C GLN A 48 6.66 18.15 -14.91
N LEU A 49 6.74 19.48 -15.03
CA LEU A 49 7.92 20.24 -14.64
C LEU A 49 8.03 20.23 -13.12
N VAL A 50 9.08 19.63 -12.60
CA VAL A 50 9.34 19.55 -11.15
C VAL A 50 9.96 20.85 -10.68
N LYS A 51 11.07 21.27 -11.31
CA LYS A 51 11.86 22.45 -10.94
C LYS A 51 12.34 23.21 -12.17
N ASP A 52 12.48 24.52 -12.02
CA ASP A 52 13.11 25.44 -12.97
C ASP A 52 14.21 26.21 -12.25
N PHE A 53 15.41 26.23 -12.83
CA PHE A 53 16.56 26.96 -12.35
C PHE A 53 16.95 28.02 -13.36
N GLU A 54 16.84 29.28 -12.98
CA GLU A 54 17.43 30.39 -13.71
C GLU A 54 18.93 30.47 -13.38
N VAL A 55 19.77 29.96 -14.28
CA VAL A 55 21.22 29.83 -14.02
C VAL A 55 21.97 31.10 -14.44
N CYS A 56 21.65 31.63 -15.62
CA CYS A 56 22.23 32.82 -16.22
C CYS A 56 21.41 33.29 -17.44
N ASP A 57 21.76 34.44 -18.02
CA ASP A 57 21.12 34.97 -19.24
C ASP A 57 21.73 34.45 -20.56
N VAL A 58 22.67 33.52 -20.46
CA VAL A 58 23.41 32.94 -21.60
C VAL A 58 23.20 31.43 -21.65
N PRO A 59 23.45 30.78 -22.81
CA PRO A 59 23.21 29.35 -22.95
C PRO A 59 23.91 28.49 -21.89
N VAL A 60 23.15 27.59 -21.26
CA VAL A 60 23.72 26.50 -20.46
C VAL A 60 23.94 25.30 -21.39
N ARG A 61 25.20 24.99 -21.67
CA ARG A 61 25.55 23.91 -22.61
C ARG A 61 25.59 22.54 -21.96
N SER A 62 25.89 22.47 -20.67
CA SER A 62 26.04 21.20 -19.97
C SER A 62 25.40 21.25 -18.59
N GLY A 63 24.69 20.18 -18.24
CA GLY A 63 24.08 19.97 -16.94
C GLY A 63 24.19 18.50 -16.54
N ARG A 64 24.60 18.23 -15.29
CA ARG A 64 24.76 16.87 -14.77
C ARG A 64 24.22 16.74 -13.35
N PHE A 65 23.54 15.64 -13.08
CA PHE A 65 23.17 15.26 -11.72
C PHE A 65 24.38 14.74 -10.95
N VAL A 66 24.42 15.09 -9.66
CA VAL A 66 25.28 14.47 -8.65
C VAL A 66 24.38 13.99 -7.52
N ALA A 67 23.68 12.88 -7.78
CA ALA A 67 22.68 12.32 -6.86
C ALA A 67 23.24 12.06 -5.46
N ARG A 68 24.51 11.63 -5.35
CA ARG A 68 25.19 11.39 -4.06
C ARG A 68 25.30 12.61 -3.14
N LYS A 69 25.09 13.83 -3.66
CA LYS A 69 25.10 15.08 -2.89
C LYS A 69 23.79 15.88 -3.04
N ASN A 70 22.82 15.33 -3.77
CA ASN A 70 21.62 16.02 -4.19
C ASN A 70 21.88 17.33 -4.98
N TRP A 71 22.89 17.32 -5.86
CA TRP A 71 23.26 18.50 -6.65
C TRP A 71 22.97 18.36 -8.13
N ILE A 72 22.82 19.51 -8.79
CA ILE A 72 23.03 19.69 -10.22
C ILE A 72 24.28 20.55 -10.42
N ILE A 73 25.12 20.17 -11.38
CA ILE A 73 26.27 20.97 -11.82
C ILE A 73 25.96 21.45 -13.23
N THR A 74 26.09 22.75 -13.45
CA THR A 74 25.76 23.42 -14.71
C THR A 74 26.98 24.18 -15.22
N GLY A 75 27.15 24.21 -16.54
CA GLY A 75 28.19 24.95 -17.22
C GLY A 75 27.63 25.73 -18.40
N SER A 76 27.97 27.01 -18.44
CA SER A 76 27.38 28.02 -19.31
C SER A 76 28.42 28.76 -20.15
N ASP A 77 27.95 29.53 -21.13
CA ASP A 77 28.79 30.32 -22.04
C ASP A 77 29.47 31.51 -21.36
N ASP A 78 29.07 31.89 -20.16
CA ASP A 78 29.75 32.89 -19.32
C ASP A 78 30.98 32.33 -18.58
N MET A 79 31.44 31.13 -18.98
CA MET A 79 32.67 30.48 -18.49
C MET A 79 32.60 30.01 -17.02
N GLN A 80 31.43 30.13 -16.39
CA GLN A 80 31.19 29.75 -15.01
C GLN A 80 30.67 28.32 -14.89
N ILE A 81 31.02 27.69 -13.77
CA ILE A 81 30.34 26.50 -13.26
C ILE A 81 29.49 26.92 -12.08
N ARG A 82 28.22 26.52 -12.07
CA ARG A 82 27.30 26.73 -10.95
C ARG A 82 26.75 25.40 -10.46
N ILE A 83 26.73 25.25 -9.14
CA ILE A 83 26.21 24.06 -8.46
C ILE A 83 25.00 24.47 -7.65
N PHE A 84 23.89 23.77 -7.86
CA PHE A 84 22.66 23.97 -7.10
C PHE A 84 22.28 22.68 -6.39
N ASN A 85 21.67 22.81 -5.21
CA ASN A 85 21.01 21.68 -4.57
C ASN A 85 19.59 21.57 -5.12
N TYR A 86 19.24 20.43 -5.72
CA TYR A 86 17.95 20.31 -6.38
C TYR A 86 16.76 20.11 -5.43
N ASN A 87 17.01 19.79 -4.16
CA ASN A 87 15.97 19.70 -3.14
C ASN A 87 15.63 21.07 -2.56
N THR A 88 16.64 21.91 -2.29
CA THR A 88 16.45 23.24 -1.67
C THR A 88 16.39 24.39 -2.68
N LEU A 89 16.82 24.17 -3.93
CA LEU A 89 17.00 25.18 -4.99
C LEU A 89 18.09 26.21 -4.71
N GLU A 90 18.86 26.02 -3.63
CA GLU A 90 19.92 26.95 -3.28
C GLU A 90 21.18 26.72 -4.12
N LYS A 91 21.83 27.82 -4.47
CA LYS A 91 23.15 27.80 -5.10
C LYS A 91 24.21 27.46 -4.06
N VAL A 92 24.81 26.28 -4.19
CA VAL A 92 25.85 25.77 -3.30
C VAL A 92 27.18 26.47 -3.57
N HIS A 93 27.56 26.59 -4.84
CA HIS A 93 28.84 27.19 -5.23
C HIS A 93 28.81 27.71 -6.67
N SER A 94 29.70 28.66 -6.97
CA SER A 94 29.88 29.25 -8.30
C SER A 94 31.33 29.71 -8.45
N PHE A 95 31.95 29.41 -9.58
CA PHE A 95 33.31 29.86 -9.89
C PHE A 95 33.59 29.86 -11.40
N GLU A 96 34.55 30.68 -11.80
CA GLU A 96 35.06 30.73 -13.18
C GLU A 96 35.97 29.53 -13.43
N ALA A 97 35.58 28.65 -14.35
CA ALA A 97 36.31 27.41 -14.60
C ALA A 97 37.28 27.56 -15.77
N HIS A 98 36.89 28.28 -16.82
CA HIS A 98 37.62 28.40 -18.08
C HIS A 98 37.66 29.87 -18.54
N SER A 99 38.44 30.17 -19.57
CA SER A 99 38.50 31.51 -20.17
C SER A 99 37.64 31.66 -21.43
N ASP A 100 36.90 30.61 -21.80
CA ASP A 100 36.01 30.57 -22.96
C ASP A 100 34.84 29.59 -22.70
N TYR A 101 33.93 29.44 -23.67
CA TYR A 101 32.69 28.68 -23.55
C TYR A 101 32.90 27.27 -23.01
N LEU A 102 32.11 26.90 -22.01
CA LEU A 102 32.14 25.57 -21.42
C LEU A 102 31.25 24.63 -22.24
N ARG A 103 31.82 23.55 -22.76
CA ARG A 103 31.13 22.62 -23.68
C ARG A 103 30.53 21.42 -22.98
N CYS A 104 31.28 20.77 -22.10
CA CYS A 104 30.84 19.53 -21.48
C CYS A 104 31.34 19.40 -20.04
N ILE A 105 30.51 18.77 -19.20
CA ILE A 105 30.82 18.36 -17.83
C ILE A 105 30.67 16.84 -17.73
N ALA A 106 31.68 16.18 -17.18
CA ALA A 106 31.62 14.77 -16.82
C ALA A 106 31.89 14.61 -15.32
N VAL A 107 30.99 13.91 -14.63
CA VAL A 107 31.10 13.63 -13.20
C VAL A 107 31.70 12.25 -13.01
N HIS A 108 32.69 12.14 -12.14
CA HIS A 108 33.31 10.85 -11.86
C HIS A 108 32.36 9.96 -11.02
N PRO A 109 32.15 8.69 -11.39
CA PRO A 109 31.11 7.84 -10.79
C PRO A 109 31.33 7.56 -9.29
N THR A 110 32.58 7.41 -8.83
CA THR A 110 32.88 7.08 -7.42
C THR A 110 33.59 8.20 -6.64
N GLN A 111 34.72 8.68 -7.15
CA GLN A 111 35.51 9.77 -6.57
C GLN A 111 34.85 11.15 -6.75
N PRO A 112 35.11 12.12 -5.83
CA PRO A 112 34.56 13.49 -5.83
C PRO A 112 35.20 14.40 -6.88
N LEU A 113 35.22 13.96 -8.13
CA LEU A 113 35.89 14.62 -9.24
C LEU A 113 34.91 15.05 -10.33
N VAL A 114 35.19 16.20 -10.95
CA VAL A 114 34.48 16.72 -12.12
C VAL A 114 35.50 17.08 -13.19
N LEU A 115 35.27 16.61 -14.41
CA LEU A 115 35.99 17.09 -15.58
C LEU A 115 35.13 18.12 -16.31
N THR A 116 35.76 19.17 -16.80
CA THR A 116 35.14 20.17 -17.66
C THR A 116 35.98 20.38 -18.91
N SER A 117 35.31 20.62 -20.04
CA SER A 117 35.92 20.93 -21.32
C SER A 117 35.42 22.27 -21.86
N SER A 118 36.28 22.99 -22.58
CA SER A 118 35.99 24.34 -23.07
C SER A 118 36.60 24.60 -24.45
N ASP A 119 36.18 25.73 -25.04
CA ASP A 119 36.75 26.32 -26.26
C ASP A 119 38.16 26.88 -26.04
N ASP A 120 38.61 27.06 -24.78
CA ASP A 120 40.00 27.41 -24.43
C ASP A 120 41.02 26.29 -24.72
N MET A 121 40.57 25.19 -25.35
CA MET A 121 41.34 24.00 -25.73
C MET A 121 41.79 23.13 -24.54
N LEU A 122 41.36 23.47 -23.32
CA LEU A 122 41.76 22.79 -22.10
C LEU A 122 40.67 21.87 -21.58
N ILE A 123 41.12 20.83 -20.89
CA ILE A 123 40.26 20.02 -20.01
C ILE A 123 40.78 20.21 -18.60
N LYS A 124 39.89 20.51 -17.65
CA LYS A 124 40.26 20.75 -16.24
C LYS A 124 39.61 19.72 -15.33
N LEU A 125 40.37 19.27 -14.33
CA LEU A 125 39.93 18.35 -13.29
C LEU A 125 39.74 19.11 -11.98
N TRP A 126 38.52 19.07 -11.47
CA TRP A 126 38.10 19.74 -10.25
C TRP A 126 37.79 18.72 -9.16
N ASN A 127 38.08 19.07 -7.91
CA ASN A 127 37.72 18.25 -6.77
C ASN A 127 36.93 19.06 -5.75
N TRP A 128 35.66 18.71 -5.54
CA TRP A 128 34.78 19.47 -4.66
C TRP A 128 35.04 19.26 -3.17
N GLU A 129 35.67 18.15 -2.76
CA GLU A 129 36.08 17.95 -1.36
C GLU A 129 37.28 18.83 -1.00
N LYS A 130 38.09 19.19 -2.00
CA LYS A 130 39.19 20.15 -1.85
C LYS A 130 38.78 21.55 -2.27
N MET A 131 37.59 22.00 -1.84
CA MET A 131 37.07 23.35 -2.10
C MET A 131 37.09 23.73 -3.58
N TRP A 132 36.69 22.79 -4.46
CA TRP A 132 36.70 22.98 -5.91
C TRP A 132 38.06 23.39 -6.49
N ALA A 133 39.16 22.96 -5.87
CA ALA A 133 40.50 23.20 -6.42
C ALA A 133 40.69 22.51 -7.78
N CYS A 134 41.25 23.24 -8.75
CA CYS A 134 41.73 22.67 -10.00
C CYS A 134 42.95 21.80 -9.69
N GLN A 135 42.78 20.47 -9.73
CA GLN A 135 43.87 19.55 -9.45
C GLN A 135 44.82 19.42 -10.64
N ARG A 136 44.26 19.43 -11.85
CA ARG A 136 45.00 19.20 -13.09
C ARG A 136 44.36 19.91 -14.27
N VAL A 137 45.22 20.24 -15.22
CA VAL A 137 44.87 20.75 -16.55
C VAL A 137 45.48 19.78 -17.56
N PHE A 138 44.67 19.30 -18.50
CA PHE A 138 45.12 18.45 -19.60
C PHE A 138 45.24 19.30 -20.85
N GLU A 139 46.47 19.40 -21.35
CA GLU A 139 46.83 20.20 -22.52
C GLU A 139 47.24 19.26 -23.66
N GLY A 140 46.80 19.54 -24.88
CA GLY A 140 47.21 18.76 -26.05
C GLY A 140 46.24 18.76 -27.22
N HIS A 141 44.99 19.21 -27.02
CA HIS A 141 44.11 19.55 -28.13
C HIS A 141 44.51 20.90 -28.74
N THR A 142 44.26 21.05 -30.04
CA THR A 142 44.60 22.28 -30.79
C THR A 142 43.38 23.10 -31.21
N HIS A 143 42.19 22.64 -30.82
CA HIS A 143 40.91 23.29 -31.05
C HIS A 143 39.94 22.94 -29.91
N TYR A 144 38.77 23.58 -29.94
CA TYR A 144 37.65 23.41 -29.01
C TYR A 144 37.40 21.94 -28.63
N VAL A 145 37.28 21.69 -27.32
CA VAL A 145 37.00 20.36 -26.80
C VAL A 145 35.51 20.21 -26.54
N MET A 146 34.85 19.52 -27.46
CA MET A 146 33.38 19.49 -27.58
C MET A 146 32.72 18.58 -26.55
N GLN A 147 33.30 17.41 -26.28
CA GLN A 147 32.74 16.45 -25.33
C GLN A 147 33.84 15.68 -24.59
N ILE A 148 33.55 15.33 -23.34
CA ILE A 148 34.37 14.49 -22.48
C ILE A 148 33.52 13.38 -21.85
N VAL A 149 34.05 12.17 -21.77
CA VAL A 149 33.35 11.02 -21.17
C VAL A 149 34.34 10.15 -20.41
N PHE A 150 34.00 9.78 -19.18
CA PHE A 150 34.75 8.81 -18.39
C PHE A 150 34.58 7.40 -18.96
N ASN A 151 35.65 6.61 -18.96
CA ASN A 151 35.55 5.20 -19.31
C ASN A 151 34.78 4.45 -18.20
N PRO A 152 33.63 3.83 -18.52
CA PRO A 152 32.78 3.18 -17.53
C PRO A 152 33.35 1.83 -17.05
N LYS A 153 34.42 1.33 -17.67
CA LYS A 153 35.15 0.11 -17.29
C LYS A 153 36.36 0.42 -16.39
N ASP A 154 37.06 1.51 -16.69
CA ASP A 154 38.20 2.00 -15.91
C ASP A 154 38.02 3.49 -15.62
N ASN A 155 37.51 3.78 -14.43
CA ASN A 155 37.20 5.14 -13.98
C ASN A 155 38.43 6.06 -13.92
N ASN A 156 39.64 5.54 -14.03
CA ASN A 156 40.87 6.34 -14.08
C ASN A 156 41.18 6.92 -15.46
N THR A 157 40.45 6.50 -16.50
CA THR A 157 40.63 6.96 -17.88
C THR A 157 39.39 7.70 -18.40
N PHE A 158 39.60 8.62 -19.33
CA PHE A 158 38.54 9.36 -20.01
C PHE A 158 38.93 9.68 -21.45
N ALA A 159 37.93 9.90 -22.30
CA ALA A 159 38.11 10.31 -23.68
C ALA A 159 37.61 11.74 -23.86
N SER A 160 38.22 12.45 -24.81
CA SER A 160 37.78 13.76 -25.27
C SER A 160 37.68 13.81 -26.79
N ALA A 161 36.62 14.46 -27.26
CA ALA A 161 36.42 14.79 -28.67
C ALA A 161 36.72 16.28 -28.89
N SER A 162 37.45 16.58 -29.97
CA SER A 162 37.78 17.96 -30.33
C SER A 162 37.54 18.23 -31.81
N LEU A 163 37.32 19.51 -32.12
CA LEU A 163 37.26 20.00 -33.48
C LEU A 163 38.61 19.95 -34.21
N ASP A 164 39.70 19.59 -33.52
CA ASP A 164 41.00 19.28 -34.14
C ASP A 164 41.03 17.94 -34.90
N ARG A 165 39.85 17.31 -35.07
CA ARG A 165 39.61 16.05 -35.80
C ARG A 165 40.09 14.80 -35.04
N THR A 166 40.49 14.97 -33.79
CA THR A 166 41.04 13.87 -32.98
C THR A 166 40.14 13.51 -31.81
N VAL A 167 40.23 12.24 -31.42
CA VAL A 167 39.75 11.76 -30.12
C VAL A 167 40.98 11.40 -29.30
N LYS A 168 41.15 12.01 -28.13
CA LYS A 168 42.27 11.72 -27.22
C LYS A 168 41.78 10.96 -26.00
N VAL A 169 42.53 9.94 -25.61
CA VAL A 169 42.28 9.19 -24.37
C VAL A 169 43.34 9.56 -23.35
N TRP A 170 42.89 9.89 -22.16
CA TRP A 170 43.69 10.44 -21.08
C TRP A 170 43.59 9.53 -19.85
N GLN A 171 44.53 9.73 -18.94
CA GLN A 171 44.49 9.13 -17.61
C GLN A 171 44.54 10.25 -16.57
N LEU A 172 43.73 10.16 -15.51
CA LEU A 172 43.69 11.20 -14.48
C LEU A 172 45.05 11.46 -13.82
N GLY A 173 45.93 10.45 -13.82
CA GLY A 173 47.29 10.50 -13.28
C GLY A 173 48.34 11.15 -14.18
N SER A 174 48.05 11.43 -15.45
CA SER A 174 49.00 11.93 -16.45
C SER A 174 48.53 13.22 -17.10
N ASN A 175 49.44 14.16 -17.35
CA ASN A 175 49.12 15.38 -18.11
C ASN A 175 49.25 15.18 -19.64
N LEU A 176 49.78 14.03 -20.06
CA LEU A 176 49.88 13.64 -21.47
C LEU A 176 48.77 12.65 -21.81
N ALA A 177 48.20 12.80 -23.00
CA ALA A 177 47.28 11.82 -23.56
C ALA A 177 47.97 10.47 -23.76
N ASN A 178 47.30 9.38 -23.39
CA ASN A 178 47.81 8.02 -23.56
C ASN A 178 47.97 7.67 -25.04
N PHE A 179 46.99 8.08 -25.86
CA PHE A 179 47.02 7.99 -27.32
C PHE A 179 46.00 8.93 -27.95
N THR A 180 46.18 9.18 -29.24
CA THR A 180 45.29 9.99 -30.08
C THR A 180 44.75 9.09 -31.20
N LEU A 181 43.46 9.19 -31.48
CA LEU A 181 42.79 8.54 -32.60
C LEU A 181 42.49 9.60 -33.66
N GLU A 182 42.92 9.34 -34.89
CA GLU A 182 42.79 10.23 -36.04
C GLU A 182 42.10 9.49 -37.20
N GLY A 183 41.21 10.17 -37.92
CA GLY A 183 40.60 9.62 -39.12
C GLY A 183 39.27 10.25 -39.54
N HIS A 184 38.72 11.19 -38.77
CA HIS A 184 37.66 12.09 -39.25
C HIS A 184 38.26 13.19 -40.13
N GLU A 185 37.54 13.61 -41.17
CA GLU A 185 37.99 14.67 -42.08
C GLU A 185 37.69 16.08 -41.53
N LYS A 186 36.68 16.17 -40.65
CA LYS A 186 36.26 17.39 -39.96
C LYS A 186 36.27 17.19 -38.44
N GLY A 187 35.90 18.24 -37.72
CA GLY A 187 35.91 18.26 -36.26
C GLY A 187 34.99 17.20 -35.64
N VAL A 188 35.44 16.61 -34.53
CA VAL A 188 34.69 15.61 -33.77
C VAL A 188 33.86 16.33 -32.71
N ASN A 189 32.54 16.13 -32.74
CA ASN A 189 31.61 16.78 -31.83
C ASN A 189 31.35 15.97 -30.57
N CYS A 190 31.27 14.65 -30.72
CA CYS A 190 30.83 13.77 -29.66
C CYS A 190 31.64 12.48 -29.61
N VAL A 191 31.76 11.93 -28.41
CA VAL A 191 32.43 10.66 -28.13
C VAL A 191 31.71 9.94 -27.01
N ASP A 192 31.64 8.61 -27.07
CA ASP A 192 31.13 7.78 -25.98
C ASP A 192 31.86 6.42 -25.90
N TYR A 193 31.86 5.82 -24.71
CA TYR A 193 32.46 4.51 -24.45
C TYR A 193 31.42 3.40 -24.52
N TYR A 194 31.82 2.25 -25.04
CA TYR A 194 31.00 1.05 -24.94
C TYR A 194 30.93 0.54 -23.50
N HIS A 195 29.70 0.36 -23.00
CA HIS A 195 29.42 -0.01 -21.62
C HIS A 195 29.49 -1.52 -21.32
N GLY A 196 29.36 -2.38 -22.34
CA GLY A 196 29.35 -3.85 -22.18
C GLY A 196 30.75 -4.42 -21.93
N GLY A 197 30.87 -5.60 -21.32
CA GLY A 197 32.15 -6.14 -20.85
C GLY A 197 33.15 -6.57 -21.93
N ASP A 198 32.66 -7.06 -23.05
CA ASP A 198 33.41 -7.83 -24.06
C ASP A 198 34.34 -6.99 -24.95
N LYS A 199 33.91 -5.79 -25.35
CA LYS A 199 34.59 -5.01 -26.42
C LYS A 199 35.24 -3.71 -25.93
N PRO A 200 36.50 -3.42 -26.31
CA PRO A 200 37.17 -2.16 -25.99
C PRO A 200 36.84 -1.08 -27.04
N TYR A 201 35.55 -0.71 -27.17
CA TYR A 201 35.11 0.20 -28.22
C TYR A 201 34.83 1.63 -27.73
N LEU A 202 35.11 2.57 -28.62
CA LEU A 202 34.73 3.98 -28.57
C LEU A 202 33.89 4.31 -29.81
N ILE A 203 32.95 5.22 -29.68
CA ILE A 203 32.19 5.77 -30.81
C ILE A 203 32.41 7.27 -30.89
N SER A 204 32.57 7.81 -32.09
CA SER A 204 32.68 9.25 -32.32
C SER A 204 31.80 9.72 -33.47
N GLY A 205 31.23 10.91 -33.31
CA GLY A 205 30.44 11.59 -34.34
C GLY A 205 31.05 12.94 -34.69
N ALA A 206 31.05 13.27 -35.98
CA ALA A 206 31.72 14.46 -36.51
C ALA A 206 30.89 15.23 -37.55
N ASP A 207 31.40 16.40 -37.93
CA ASP A 207 30.82 17.27 -38.97
C ASP A 207 31.00 16.73 -40.40
N ASP A 208 31.74 15.64 -40.57
CA ASP A 208 31.87 14.91 -41.83
C ASP A 208 30.66 14.00 -42.10
N ARG A 209 29.66 14.00 -41.20
CA ARG A 209 28.42 13.20 -41.26
C ARG A 209 28.64 11.70 -41.06
N LEU A 210 29.85 11.32 -40.64
CA LEU A 210 30.24 9.95 -40.38
C LEU A 210 30.28 9.67 -38.88
N VAL A 211 29.80 8.49 -38.50
CA VAL A 211 30.01 7.95 -37.15
C VAL A 211 31.08 6.87 -37.26
N LYS A 212 32.14 6.96 -36.47
CA LYS A 212 33.21 5.95 -36.47
C LYS A 212 33.24 5.19 -35.15
N ILE A 213 33.44 3.89 -35.27
CA ILE A 213 33.64 2.99 -34.13
C ILE A 213 35.10 2.61 -34.10
N TRP A 214 35.73 2.84 -32.96
CA TRP A 214 37.16 2.66 -32.75
C TRP A 214 37.40 1.53 -31.77
N ASP A 215 38.37 0.69 -32.08
CA ASP A 215 38.99 -0.17 -31.09
C ASP A 215 40.13 0.63 -30.46
N TYR A 216 40.00 0.97 -29.17
CA TYR A 216 41.00 1.81 -28.52
C TYR A 216 42.24 1.04 -28.06
N GLN A 217 42.22 -0.30 -28.06
CA GLN A 217 43.40 -1.12 -27.82
C GLN A 217 44.24 -1.23 -29.09
N ASN A 218 43.59 -1.54 -30.20
CA ASN A 218 44.24 -1.68 -31.51
C ASN A 218 44.45 -0.33 -32.22
N LYS A 219 43.77 0.72 -31.76
CA LYS A 219 43.82 2.09 -32.30
C LYS A 219 43.38 2.15 -33.77
N THR A 220 42.44 1.29 -34.15
CA THR A 220 41.92 1.18 -35.51
C THR A 220 40.44 1.54 -35.56
N CYS A 221 40.01 2.07 -36.72
CA CYS A 221 38.59 2.24 -37.01
C CYS A 221 38.01 0.88 -37.38
N VAL A 222 37.17 0.33 -36.50
CA VAL A 222 36.47 -0.95 -36.70
C VAL A 222 35.42 -0.82 -37.78
N GLN A 223 34.63 0.25 -37.73
CA GLN A 223 33.56 0.49 -38.70
C GLN A 223 33.25 1.99 -38.85
N THR A 224 32.84 2.37 -40.07
CA THR A 224 32.25 3.69 -40.34
C THR A 224 30.77 3.52 -40.67
N LEU A 225 29.89 4.20 -39.93
CA LEU A 225 28.45 4.23 -40.17
C LEU A 225 28.11 5.46 -40.99
N GLU A 226 27.43 5.23 -42.10
CA GLU A 226 27.02 6.26 -43.05
C GLU A 226 25.50 6.30 -43.18
N GLY A 227 24.94 7.50 -43.31
CA GLY A 227 23.54 7.65 -43.69
C GLY A 227 22.87 8.95 -43.24
N HIS A 228 23.43 9.67 -42.27
CA HIS A 228 22.92 10.99 -41.88
C HIS A 228 23.16 12.04 -42.97
N ALA A 229 22.23 12.99 -43.08
CA ALA A 229 22.30 14.04 -44.11
C ALA A 229 23.10 15.28 -43.65
N GLN A 230 23.22 15.48 -42.34
CA GLN A 230 23.88 16.62 -41.70
C GLN A 230 24.85 16.14 -40.61
N ASN A 231 25.46 17.11 -39.92
CA ASN A 231 26.45 16.90 -38.88
C ASN A 231 25.89 16.05 -37.74
N ILE A 232 26.74 15.18 -37.19
CA ILE A 232 26.38 14.36 -36.03
C ILE A 232 26.67 15.15 -34.77
N SER A 233 25.65 15.36 -33.97
CA SER A 233 25.69 16.16 -32.74
C SER A 233 25.88 15.31 -31.49
N ALA A 234 25.34 14.08 -31.49
CA ALA A 234 25.40 13.19 -30.34
C ALA A 234 25.53 11.72 -30.76
N VAL A 235 26.32 10.97 -29.99
CA VAL A 235 26.43 9.52 -30.08
C VAL A 235 26.30 8.93 -28.68
N CYS A 236 25.68 7.76 -28.57
CA CYS A 236 25.53 7.07 -27.30
C CYS A 236 25.50 5.55 -27.52
N PHE A 237 26.30 4.80 -26.76
CA PHE A 237 26.10 3.36 -26.61
C PHE A 237 25.01 3.12 -25.58
N HIS A 238 24.01 2.32 -25.94
CA HIS A 238 23.03 1.94 -24.93
C HIS A 238 23.71 1.03 -23.89
N PRO A 239 23.53 1.27 -22.58
CA PRO A 239 24.25 0.55 -21.54
C PRO A 239 23.87 -0.93 -21.44
N GLU A 240 22.59 -1.27 -21.64
CA GLU A 240 22.06 -2.64 -21.49
C GLU A 240 21.80 -3.36 -22.82
N LEU A 241 21.08 -2.69 -23.73
CA LEU A 241 20.71 -3.21 -25.06
C LEU A 241 21.90 -3.20 -26.04
N PRO A 242 21.92 -4.12 -27.03
CA PRO A 242 23.02 -4.25 -27.96
C PRO A 242 22.87 -3.23 -29.11
N ILE A 243 22.60 -1.98 -28.78
CA ILE A 243 22.30 -0.92 -29.74
C ILE A 243 23.17 0.30 -29.50
N LEU A 244 23.31 1.11 -30.54
CA LEU A 244 23.92 2.43 -30.49
C LEU A 244 22.96 3.46 -31.08
N LEU A 245 22.96 4.65 -30.53
CA LEU A 245 22.11 5.76 -30.96
C LEU A 245 22.97 6.90 -31.51
N THR A 246 22.53 7.48 -32.62
CA THR A 246 23.20 8.62 -33.26
C THR A 246 22.17 9.70 -33.53
N GLY A 247 22.47 10.92 -33.08
CA GLY A 247 21.65 12.12 -33.26
C GLY A 247 22.32 13.10 -34.21
N SER A 248 21.53 13.68 -35.11
CA SER A 248 22.03 14.54 -36.17
C SER A 248 21.25 15.85 -36.27
N GLU A 249 21.91 16.85 -36.84
CA GLU A 249 21.31 18.12 -37.25
C GLU A 249 20.35 17.99 -38.46
N ASP A 250 20.12 16.78 -38.97
CA ASP A 250 19.01 16.51 -39.91
C ASP A 250 17.67 16.25 -39.18
N GLY A 251 17.67 16.33 -37.85
CA GLY A 251 16.52 16.11 -36.98
C GLY A 251 16.16 14.64 -36.77
N THR A 252 17.00 13.72 -37.24
CA THR A 252 16.80 12.28 -37.06
C THR A 252 17.67 11.70 -35.95
N VAL A 253 17.09 10.76 -35.20
CA VAL A 253 17.81 9.86 -34.29
C VAL A 253 17.80 8.47 -34.92
N ARG A 254 18.98 7.91 -35.19
CA ARG A 254 19.12 6.58 -35.77
C ARG A 254 19.57 5.58 -34.72
N ILE A 255 18.94 4.43 -34.73
CA ILE A 255 19.29 3.30 -33.88
C ILE A 255 19.95 2.25 -34.76
N TRP A 256 21.15 1.84 -34.37
CA TRP A 256 21.93 0.83 -35.07
C TRP A 256 22.22 -0.34 -34.15
N HIS A 257 22.42 -1.49 -34.75
CA HIS A 257 22.81 -2.68 -34.02
C HIS A 257 24.31 -2.63 -33.68
N SER A 258 24.68 -2.85 -32.42
CA SER A 258 26.07 -2.77 -31.95
C SER A 258 27.00 -3.86 -32.50
N GLY A 259 26.47 -5.06 -32.78
CA GLY A 259 27.23 -6.16 -33.38
C GLY A 259 27.35 -6.11 -34.91
N THR A 260 26.23 -5.92 -35.63
CA THR A 260 26.18 -5.96 -37.09
C THR A 260 26.33 -4.60 -37.76
N TYR A 261 26.23 -3.50 -37.00
CA TYR A 261 26.34 -2.12 -37.47
C TYR A 261 25.32 -1.70 -38.53
N ARG A 262 24.26 -2.50 -38.73
CA ARG A 262 23.16 -2.13 -39.61
C ARG A 262 22.24 -1.12 -38.95
N LEU A 263 21.64 -0.26 -39.76
CA LEU A 263 20.57 0.63 -39.33
C LEU A 263 19.31 -0.20 -39.04
N GLU A 264 18.81 -0.13 -37.81
CA GLU A 264 17.58 -0.83 -37.40
C GLU A 264 16.36 0.08 -37.56
N THR A 265 16.44 1.31 -37.07
CA THR A 265 15.31 2.26 -37.09
C THR A 265 15.80 3.69 -37.20
N CYS A 266 15.07 4.51 -37.94
CA CYS A 266 15.27 5.96 -38.02
C CYS A 266 14.05 6.65 -37.41
N LEU A 267 14.28 7.47 -36.38
CA LEU A 267 13.25 8.22 -35.67
C LEU A 267 13.33 9.68 -36.07
N ASN A 268 12.19 10.28 -36.43
CA ASN A 268 12.04 11.71 -36.62
C ASN A 268 10.73 12.14 -35.98
N TYR A 269 10.82 13.02 -34.98
CA TYR A 269 9.66 13.50 -34.22
C TYR A 269 9.24 14.93 -34.58
N GLY A 270 9.91 15.58 -35.53
CA GLY A 270 9.58 16.95 -35.96
C GLY A 270 9.92 18.04 -34.94
N PHE A 271 10.96 17.84 -34.13
CA PHE A 271 11.49 18.82 -33.17
C PHE A 271 12.73 19.54 -33.71
N GLU A 272 12.91 19.54 -35.03
CA GLU A 272 14.11 20.04 -35.72
C GLU A 272 15.39 19.30 -35.25
N ARG A 273 16.52 20.00 -35.13
CA ARG A 273 17.84 19.38 -34.90
C ARG A 273 17.96 18.69 -33.56
N VAL A 274 18.60 17.52 -33.54
CA VAL A 274 19.02 16.83 -32.31
C VAL A 274 20.32 17.44 -31.82
N TRP A 275 20.48 17.64 -30.51
CA TRP A 275 21.72 18.16 -29.92
C TRP A 275 22.39 17.21 -28.95
N THR A 276 21.61 16.35 -28.28
CA THR A 276 22.11 15.56 -27.16
C THR A 276 21.27 14.30 -26.99
N ILE A 277 21.94 13.24 -26.55
CA ILE A 277 21.36 11.94 -26.22
C ILE A 277 21.95 11.54 -24.87
N ALA A 278 21.11 11.11 -23.93
CA ALA A 278 21.56 10.50 -22.70
C ALA A 278 20.83 9.17 -22.49
N SER A 279 21.59 8.17 -22.07
CA SER A 279 21.07 6.89 -21.61
C SER A 279 21.72 6.57 -20.27
N MET A 280 21.02 5.80 -19.43
CA MET A 280 21.46 5.47 -18.10
C MET A 280 21.41 3.96 -17.87
N ARG A 281 22.44 3.41 -17.21
CA ARG A 281 22.45 2.01 -16.75
C ARG A 281 21.23 1.71 -15.88
N GLY A 282 20.73 0.48 -15.95
CA GLY A 282 19.55 0.06 -15.20
C GLY A 282 18.21 0.42 -15.85
N THR A 283 18.11 1.47 -16.67
CA THR A 283 16.87 1.80 -17.40
C THR A 283 17.03 1.58 -18.91
N ASN A 284 15.91 1.41 -19.61
CA ASN A 284 15.89 1.42 -21.08
C ASN A 284 15.39 2.75 -21.63
N ASN A 285 15.34 3.76 -20.78
CA ASN A 285 14.94 5.10 -21.15
C ASN A 285 16.12 5.80 -21.79
N VAL A 286 15.86 6.48 -22.89
CA VAL A 286 16.81 7.33 -23.60
C VAL A 286 16.19 8.72 -23.70
N ALA A 287 16.89 9.70 -23.13
CA ALA A 287 16.55 11.11 -23.22
C ALA A 287 17.19 11.73 -24.46
N LEU A 288 16.43 12.57 -25.15
CA LEU A 288 16.79 13.22 -26.39
C LEU A 288 16.51 14.72 -26.24
N GLY A 289 17.48 15.57 -26.57
CA GLY A 289 17.32 17.03 -26.60
C GLY A 289 17.37 17.56 -28.03
N TYR A 290 16.45 18.46 -28.34
CA TYR A 290 16.21 19.04 -29.66
C TYR A 290 16.20 20.57 -29.64
N ASP A 291 16.05 21.18 -30.81
CA ASP A 291 15.81 22.62 -30.99
C ASP A 291 14.50 23.09 -30.36
N GLU A 292 13.44 22.31 -30.43
CA GLU A 292 12.11 22.68 -29.90
C GLU A 292 11.71 21.93 -28.62
N GLY A 293 12.68 21.36 -27.89
CA GLY A 293 12.43 20.73 -26.59
C GLY A 293 13.09 19.38 -26.38
N SER A 294 12.46 18.52 -25.59
CA SER A 294 13.02 17.23 -25.18
C SER A 294 12.00 16.08 -25.25
N ILE A 295 12.52 14.87 -25.49
CA ILE A 295 11.73 13.65 -25.59
C ILE A 295 12.43 12.54 -24.80
N ILE A 296 11.67 11.73 -24.08
CA ILE A 296 12.16 10.44 -23.56
C ILE A 296 11.46 9.31 -24.30
N ILE A 297 12.28 8.42 -24.85
CA ILE A 297 11.83 7.16 -25.44
C ILE A 297 12.23 6.00 -24.53
N LYS A 298 11.33 5.02 -24.37
CA LYS A 298 11.64 3.73 -23.79
C LYS A 298 11.93 2.76 -24.93
N VAL A 299 13.11 2.16 -24.91
CA VAL A 299 13.55 1.24 -25.97
C VAL A 299 13.47 -0.20 -25.45
N GLY A 300 12.56 -1.00 -25.98
CA GLY A 300 12.41 -2.41 -25.59
C GLY A 300 11.84 -2.63 -24.19
N ARG A 301 11.82 -3.91 -23.77
CA ARG A 301 11.25 -4.36 -22.49
C ARG A 301 12.25 -4.19 -21.34
N GLU A 302 11.74 -3.88 -20.16
CA GLU A 302 12.56 -3.75 -18.93
C GLU A 302 12.64 -5.04 -18.11
N GLU A 303 11.96 -6.10 -18.56
CA GLU A 303 12.02 -7.42 -17.94
C GLU A 303 13.44 -7.99 -18.09
N PRO A 304 14.10 -8.43 -17.01
CA PRO A 304 15.40 -9.07 -17.10
C PRO A 304 15.30 -10.45 -17.74
N ALA A 305 16.29 -10.78 -18.56
CA ALA A 305 16.49 -12.11 -19.10
C ALA A 305 17.03 -13.05 -18.01
N MET A 306 16.15 -13.51 -17.11
CA MET A 306 16.49 -14.41 -16.01
C MET A 306 15.42 -15.47 -15.77
N SER A 307 15.83 -16.64 -15.33
CA SER A 307 14.93 -17.73 -14.96
C SER A 307 15.53 -18.60 -13.88
N MET A 308 14.69 -19.18 -13.03
CA MET A 308 15.09 -20.05 -11.93
C MET A 308 14.58 -21.48 -12.13
N ASP A 309 15.47 -22.45 -11.97
CA ASP A 309 15.11 -23.85 -11.77
C ASP A 309 14.76 -24.06 -10.29
N ILE A 310 13.47 -24.21 -10.03
CA ILE A 310 12.88 -24.38 -8.70
C ILE A 310 13.39 -25.68 -8.04
N THR A 311 13.54 -26.76 -8.82
CA THR A 311 13.99 -28.07 -8.31
C THR A 311 15.49 -28.08 -8.06
N GLY A 312 16.25 -27.48 -8.98
CA GLY A 312 17.70 -27.41 -8.91
C GLY A 312 18.24 -26.35 -7.96
N GLY A 313 17.46 -25.32 -7.62
CA GLY A 313 17.91 -24.16 -6.84
C GLY A 313 18.92 -23.31 -7.61
N LYS A 314 18.78 -23.21 -8.93
CA LYS A 314 19.74 -22.56 -9.82
C LYS A 314 19.07 -21.44 -10.58
N ILE A 315 19.70 -20.28 -10.64
CA ILE A 315 19.26 -19.16 -11.46
C ILE A 315 20.20 -19.08 -12.67
N ILE A 316 19.64 -18.94 -13.86
CA ILE A 316 20.37 -18.62 -15.07
C ILE A 316 19.86 -17.27 -15.55
N TRP A 317 20.78 -16.35 -15.79
CA TRP A 317 20.48 -15.06 -16.39
C TRP A 317 21.49 -14.73 -17.48
N ALA A 318 21.13 -13.75 -18.30
CA ALA A 318 22.06 -13.15 -19.23
C ALA A 318 22.44 -11.74 -18.80
N LYS A 319 23.72 -11.44 -18.94
CA LYS A 319 24.28 -10.10 -18.87
C LYS A 319 24.80 -9.77 -20.26
N HIS A 320 24.11 -8.89 -20.98
CA HIS A 320 24.34 -8.66 -22.41
C HIS A 320 24.29 -9.99 -23.20
N SER A 321 25.40 -10.42 -23.78
CA SER A 321 25.52 -11.70 -24.51
C SER A 321 26.11 -12.83 -23.67
N GLU A 322 26.51 -12.59 -22.42
CA GLU A 322 27.12 -13.60 -21.54
C GLU A 322 26.04 -14.28 -20.69
N MET A 323 26.03 -15.61 -20.71
CA MET A 323 25.17 -16.40 -19.84
C MET A 323 25.90 -16.74 -18.54
N GLN A 324 25.26 -16.41 -17.44
CA GLN A 324 25.80 -16.65 -16.12
C GLN A 324 24.84 -17.52 -15.31
N GLN A 325 25.41 -18.33 -14.44
CA GLN A 325 24.69 -19.22 -13.56
C GLN A 325 24.99 -18.88 -12.11
N VAL A 326 23.94 -18.82 -11.31
CA VAL A 326 24.00 -18.70 -9.86
C VAL A 326 23.40 -19.95 -9.24
N ASN A 327 24.08 -20.49 -8.22
CA ASN A 327 23.57 -21.59 -7.42
C ASN A 327 23.14 -21.06 -6.06
N LEU A 328 21.85 -21.20 -5.72
CA LEU A 328 21.34 -20.75 -4.42
C LEU A 328 21.78 -21.69 -3.29
N LYS A 329 22.06 -22.96 -3.59
CA LYS A 329 22.52 -23.97 -2.61
C LYS A 329 23.91 -23.69 -2.04
N THR A 330 24.67 -22.75 -2.60
CA THR A 330 25.98 -22.36 -2.05
C THR A 330 25.86 -21.32 -0.94
N ILE A 331 24.67 -20.76 -0.71
CA ILE A 331 24.41 -19.94 0.47
C ILE A 331 24.41 -20.90 1.66
N ALA A 332 25.32 -20.70 2.61
CA ALA A 332 25.54 -21.66 3.70
C ALA A 332 24.27 -21.88 4.52
N ASP A 333 23.89 -23.15 4.69
CA ASP A 333 22.80 -23.59 5.56
C ASP A 333 23.00 -22.97 6.97
N GLY A 334 22.13 -22.03 7.35
CA GLY A 334 22.19 -21.33 8.64
C GLY A 334 22.55 -19.84 8.58
N THR A 335 22.76 -19.25 7.41
CA THR A 335 22.81 -17.78 7.29
C THR A 335 21.41 -17.22 7.48
N GLU A 336 21.18 -16.42 8.52
CA GLU A 336 19.92 -15.69 8.68
C GLU A 336 19.79 -14.65 7.56
N ILE A 337 19.05 -15.02 6.52
CA ILE A 337 18.69 -14.12 5.43
C ILE A 337 17.57 -13.21 5.95
N LYS A 338 17.86 -11.92 6.07
CA LYS A 338 16.81 -10.93 6.33
C LYS A 338 15.97 -10.71 5.07
N ASP A 339 14.68 -10.54 5.28
CA ASP A 339 13.74 -10.32 4.20
C ASP A 339 14.02 -8.97 3.51
N GLY A 340 14.06 -9.00 2.17
CA GLY A 340 14.36 -7.83 1.35
C GLY A 340 15.84 -7.48 1.20
N GLU A 341 16.75 -8.17 1.91
CA GLU A 341 18.19 -7.94 1.75
C GLU A 341 18.74 -8.62 0.48
N ARG A 342 19.73 -7.98 -0.15
CA ARG A 342 20.43 -8.54 -1.32
C ARG A 342 21.22 -9.77 -0.92
N LEU A 343 20.97 -10.87 -1.62
CA LEU A 343 21.68 -12.12 -1.42
C LEU A 343 23.11 -12.06 -2.00
N PRO A 344 24.14 -12.46 -1.24
CA PRO A 344 25.49 -12.61 -1.75
C PRO A 344 25.59 -13.90 -2.57
N VAL A 345 25.25 -13.80 -3.86
CA VAL A 345 25.25 -14.94 -4.78
C VAL A 345 26.59 -15.10 -5.51
N ALA A 346 27.10 -16.33 -5.54
CA ALA A 346 28.31 -16.66 -6.30
C ALA A 346 27.95 -16.88 -7.77
N VAL A 347 28.48 -16.02 -8.65
CA VAL A 347 28.23 -16.05 -10.09
C VAL A 347 29.28 -16.91 -10.77
N LYS A 348 28.81 -17.89 -11.55
CA LYS A 348 29.65 -18.71 -12.43
C LYS A 348 29.36 -18.34 -13.89
N ASP A 349 30.40 -17.97 -14.62
CA ASP A 349 30.30 -17.74 -16.06
C ASP A 349 30.16 -19.07 -16.82
N MET A 350 29.19 -19.14 -17.73
CA MET A 350 28.88 -20.31 -18.54
C MET A 350 29.20 -20.12 -20.02
N GLY A 351 29.61 -18.91 -20.43
CA GLY A 351 30.00 -18.56 -21.79
C GLY A 351 29.01 -17.64 -22.52
N ALA A 352 29.41 -17.18 -23.69
CA ALA A 352 28.62 -16.30 -24.52
C ALA A 352 27.55 -17.06 -25.33
N CYS A 353 26.35 -16.48 -25.43
CA CYS A 353 25.31 -16.92 -26.34
C CYS A 353 25.56 -16.35 -27.75
N GLU A 354 25.12 -17.08 -28.78
CA GLU A 354 25.27 -16.67 -30.19
C GLU A 354 24.31 -15.51 -30.55
N ILE A 355 23.16 -15.45 -29.88
CA ILE A 355 22.12 -14.43 -30.07
C ILE A 355 22.07 -13.49 -28.86
N TYR A 356 21.50 -12.29 -29.01
CA TYR A 356 21.27 -11.42 -27.85
C TYR A 356 20.03 -11.90 -27.08
N PRO A 357 20.18 -12.41 -25.84
CA PRO A 357 19.10 -12.98 -25.05
C PRO A 357 18.10 -11.90 -24.61
N GLN A 358 16.87 -11.99 -25.10
CA GLN A 358 15.74 -11.15 -24.67
C GLN A 358 14.91 -11.84 -23.59
N THR A 359 14.68 -13.14 -23.73
CA THR A 359 13.97 -13.94 -22.73
C THR A 359 14.74 -15.22 -22.45
N ILE A 360 14.69 -15.64 -21.19
CA ILE A 360 15.25 -16.91 -20.72
C ILE A 360 14.15 -17.60 -19.95
N ALA A 361 13.92 -18.87 -20.26
CA ALA A 361 12.96 -19.69 -19.52
C ALA A 361 13.49 -21.11 -19.34
N HIS A 362 13.54 -21.58 -18.10
CA HIS A 362 13.68 -23.00 -17.83
C HIS A 362 12.43 -23.73 -18.29
N ASN A 363 12.62 -24.95 -18.75
CA ASN A 363 11.50 -25.86 -18.87
C ASN A 363 11.02 -26.28 -17.45
N PRO A 364 9.78 -26.77 -17.29
CA PRO A 364 9.22 -27.05 -15.96
C PRO A 364 10.03 -28.04 -15.11
N ASN A 365 10.74 -28.97 -15.75
CA ASN A 365 11.60 -29.93 -15.06
C ASN A 365 13.05 -29.45 -14.81
N GLY A 366 13.39 -28.21 -15.19
CA GLY A 366 14.69 -27.58 -14.96
C GLY A 366 15.86 -28.14 -15.79
N ARG A 367 15.64 -29.14 -16.64
CA ARG A 367 16.70 -29.81 -17.44
C ARG A 367 17.18 -28.99 -18.62
N PHE A 368 16.30 -28.20 -19.22
CA PHE A 368 16.56 -27.39 -20.40
C PHE A 368 16.30 -25.93 -20.09
N VAL A 369 17.02 -25.05 -20.76
CA VAL A 369 16.80 -23.62 -20.74
C VAL A 369 16.71 -23.15 -22.18
N VAL A 370 15.67 -22.39 -22.49
CA VAL A 370 15.55 -21.72 -23.79
C VAL A 370 16.02 -20.28 -23.65
N VAL A 371 16.74 -19.83 -24.65
CA VAL A 371 17.11 -18.44 -24.85
C VAL A 371 16.46 -17.97 -26.14
N CYS A 372 15.66 -16.91 -26.08
CA CYS A 372 15.06 -16.31 -27.28
C CYS A 372 15.60 -14.90 -27.48
N GLY A 373 15.86 -14.53 -28.73
CA GLY A 373 16.47 -13.26 -29.10
C GLY A 373 16.60 -13.13 -30.62
N ASP A 374 16.57 -11.91 -31.15
CA ASP A 374 16.82 -11.61 -32.58
C ASP A 374 15.90 -12.33 -33.61
N GLY A 375 14.74 -12.81 -33.15
CA GLY A 375 13.80 -13.63 -33.94
C GLY A 375 14.19 -15.10 -34.04
N GLU A 376 15.07 -15.55 -33.14
CA GLU A 376 15.60 -16.90 -33.03
C GLU A 376 15.44 -17.42 -31.61
N TYR A 377 15.45 -18.75 -31.47
CA TYR A 377 15.48 -19.43 -30.18
C TYR A 377 16.55 -20.51 -30.19
N ILE A 378 17.20 -20.71 -29.05
CA ILE A 378 18.17 -21.78 -28.83
C ILE A 378 17.83 -22.47 -27.51
N ILE A 379 17.69 -23.79 -27.56
CA ILE A 379 17.48 -24.64 -26.39
C ILE A 379 18.82 -25.23 -25.96
N TYR A 380 19.20 -24.98 -24.73
CA TYR A 380 20.40 -25.49 -24.09
C TYR A 380 20.07 -26.48 -22.98
N THR A 381 21.02 -27.36 -22.62
CA THR A 381 20.94 -28.13 -21.36
C THR A 381 21.34 -27.24 -20.19
N SER A 382 20.53 -27.15 -19.14
CA SER A 382 20.77 -26.23 -18.00
C SER A 382 22.09 -26.44 -17.25
N MET A 383 22.64 -27.66 -17.24
CA MET A 383 23.88 -27.97 -16.51
C MET A 383 25.16 -27.47 -17.17
N ALA A 384 25.21 -27.43 -18.50
CA ALA A 384 26.46 -27.26 -19.25
C ALA A 384 26.28 -26.42 -20.52
N LEU A 385 25.12 -25.77 -20.67
CA LEU A 385 24.70 -25.00 -21.84
C LEU A 385 25.04 -25.64 -23.20
N ARG A 386 24.81 -26.95 -23.34
CA ARG A 386 24.99 -27.63 -24.64
C ARG A 386 23.77 -27.43 -25.51
N ASN A 387 23.96 -26.95 -26.73
CA ASN A 387 22.90 -26.76 -27.71
C ASN A 387 22.17 -28.10 -28.00
N LYS A 388 20.84 -28.06 -27.96
CA LYS A 388 19.96 -29.19 -28.26
C LYS A 388 19.10 -28.98 -29.49
N ALA A 389 18.57 -27.78 -29.65
CA ALA A 389 17.76 -27.39 -30.79
C ALA A 389 17.84 -25.87 -30.95
N PHE A 390 17.65 -25.40 -32.18
CA PHE A 390 17.59 -23.99 -32.51
C PHE A 390 16.65 -23.80 -33.69
N GLY A 391 16.16 -22.57 -33.87
CA GLY A 391 15.32 -22.21 -35.01
C GLY A 391 14.89 -20.75 -34.95
N SER A 392 14.12 -20.33 -35.96
CA SER A 392 13.52 -18.99 -35.97
C SER A 392 12.20 -19.00 -35.22
N ALA A 393 12.03 -18.08 -34.28
CA ALA A 393 10.78 -17.87 -33.56
C ALA A 393 10.73 -16.43 -33.03
N GLN A 394 9.55 -15.81 -33.05
CA GLN A 394 9.31 -14.56 -32.33
C GLN A 394 9.08 -14.80 -30.85
N GLU A 395 8.35 -15.87 -30.54
CA GLU A 395 7.99 -16.27 -29.18
C GLU A 395 8.13 -17.77 -29.01
N PHE A 396 8.41 -18.16 -27.79
CA PHE A 396 8.60 -19.54 -27.39
C PHE A 396 7.91 -19.76 -26.05
N VAL A 397 7.18 -20.86 -25.90
CA VAL A 397 6.57 -21.24 -24.62
C VAL A 397 6.67 -22.75 -24.37
N TRP A 398 6.87 -23.12 -23.11
CA TRP A 398 6.89 -24.51 -22.66
C TRP A 398 5.48 -24.99 -22.27
N ALA A 399 5.19 -26.25 -22.52
CA ALA A 399 4.09 -26.96 -21.85
C ALA A 399 4.49 -27.28 -20.40
N LEU A 400 3.53 -27.37 -19.48
CA LEU A 400 3.80 -27.56 -18.04
C LEU A 400 4.15 -29.02 -17.67
N GLU A 401 3.41 -30.00 -18.19
CA GLU A 401 3.57 -31.42 -17.82
C GLU A 401 4.46 -32.21 -18.79
N SER A 402 4.55 -31.79 -20.05
CA SER A 402 5.20 -32.53 -21.13
C SER A 402 6.50 -31.87 -21.60
N ASN A 403 7.40 -32.64 -22.22
CA ASN A 403 8.56 -32.07 -22.95
C ASN A 403 8.13 -31.53 -24.33
N GLU A 404 6.99 -30.85 -24.37
CA GLU A 404 6.46 -30.18 -25.54
C GLU A 404 6.67 -28.66 -25.41
N TYR A 405 6.79 -28.01 -26.55
CA TYR A 405 6.88 -26.57 -26.63
C TYR A 405 6.24 -26.07 -27.92
N ALA A 406 5.79 -24.82 -27.88
CA ALA A 406 5.27 -24.12 -29.04
C ALA A 406 6.14 -22.92 -29.37
N ILE A 407 6.22 -22.62 -30.66
CA ILE A 407 6.83 -21.40 -31.16
C ILE A 407 5.86 -20.67 -32.08
N ARG A 408 5.97 -19.34 -32.10
CA ARG A 408 5.27 -18.47 -33.03
C ARG A 408 6.24 -17.94 -34.07
N GLU A 409 5.94 -18.13 -35.35
CA GLU A 409 6.73 -17.59 -36.46
C GLU A 409 6.19 -16.23 -36.91
N ASN A 410 6.94 -15.53 -37.76
CA ASN A 410 6.58 -14.20 -38.27
C ASN A 410 5.24 -14.15 -39.02
N SER A 411 4.79 -15.27 -39.60
CA SER A 411 3.56 -15.38 -40.37
C SER A 411 2.29 -15.50 -39.52
N GLY A 412 2.39 -15.40 -38.18
CA GLY A 412 1.26 -15.65 -37.28
C GLY A 412 0.89 -17.14 -37.18
N SER A 413 1.71 -18.01 -37.75
CA SER A 413 1.62 -19.47 -37.64
C SER A 413 2.30 -19.97 -36.37
N VAL A 414 1.72 -21.01 -35.78
CA VAL A 414 2.21 -21.66 -34.58
C VAL A 414 2.68 -23.08 -34.93
N ARG A 415 3.85 -23.46 -34.42
CA ARG A 415 4.39 -24.81 -34.56
C ARG A 415 4.60 -25.45 -33.21
N LEU A 416 4.20 -26.71 -33.08
CA LEU A 416 4.34 -27.50 -31.87
C LEU A 416 5.41 -28.58 -32.05
N PHE A 417 6.24 -28.73 -31.03
CA PHE A 417 7.35 -29.67 -30.99
C PHE A 417 7.21 -30.59 -29.79
N ARG A 418 7.57 -31.86 -29.97
CA ARG A 418 7.72 -32.84 -28.89
C ARG A 418 9.09 -33.47 -28.99
N ASN A 419 9.85 -33.49 -27.89
CA ASN A 419 11.22 -34.02 -27.88
C ASN A 419 12.10 -33.42 -29.00
N PHE A 420 11.97 -32.11 -29.24
CA PHE A 420 12.72 -31.35 -30.25
C PHE A 420 12.44 -31.73 -31.72
N LYS A 421 11.32 -32.41 -31.99
CA LYS A 421 10.84 -32.70 -33.34
C LYS A 421 9.49 -32.04 -33.57
N GLU A 422 9.32 -31.43 -34.73
CA GLU A 422 8.05 -30.82 -35.14
C GLU A 422 6.97 -31.91 -35.23
N ARG A 423 5.81 -31.66 -34.60
CA ARG A 423 4.69 -32.59 -34.57
C ARG A 423 3.53 -32.09 -35.42
N LYS A 424 3.12 -30.84 -35.19
CA LYS A 424 1.99 -30.19 -35.86
C LYS A 424 2.32 -28.72 -36.08
N SER A 425 1.75 -28.15 -37.12
CA SER A 425 1.73 -26.71 -37.37
C SER A 425 0.32 -26.30 -37.75
N PHE A 426 -0.10 -25.13 -37.28
CA PHE A 426 -1.41 -24.58 -37.62
C PHE A 426 -1.36 -23.06 -37.61
N THR A 427 -2.33 -22.44 -38.28
CA THR A 427 -2.51 -20.99 -38.29
C THR A 427 -3.92 -20.70 -37.79
N PRO A 428 -4.09 -19.98 -36.66
CA PRO A 428 -5.41 -19.56 -36.20
C PRO A 428 -6.11 -18.67 -37.23
N GLU A 429 -7.45 -18.66 -37.24
CA GLU A 429 -8.26 -17.93 -38.24
C GLU A 429 -7.96 -16.43 -38.29
N TYR A 430 -7.69 -15.81 -37.14
CA TYR A 430 -7.36 -14.38 -37.01
C TYR A 430 -5.84 -14.12 -36.91
N GLY A 431 -5.00 -15.15 -37.08
CA GLY A 431 -3.56 -15.09 -36.87
C GLY A 431 -3.16 -14.99 -35.38
N ALA A 432 -2.07 -15.65 -34.99
CA ALA A 432 -1.57 -15.57 -33.63
C ALA A 432 -0.80 -14.24 -33.40
N GLU A 433 -1.25 -13.43 -32.44
CA GLU A 433 -0.53 -12.25 -31.96
C GLU A 433 0.48 -12.61 -30.88
N SER A 434 0.07 -13.45 -29.92
CA SER A 434 0.93 -13.93 -28.83
C SER A 434 0.57 -15.36 -28.43
N ILE A 435 1.54 -16.09 -27.89
CA ILE A 435 1.35 -17.45 -27.38
C ILE A 435 1.69 -17.56 -25.89
N TYR A 436 0.98 -18.43 -25.18
CA TYR A 436 1.14 -18.65 -23.74
C TYR A 436 1.29 -20.14 -23.43
N GLY A 437 2.29 -20.44 -22.61
CA GLY A 437 2.53 -21.77 -22.08
C GLY A 437 1.68 -22.08 -20.86
N GLY A 438 1.80 -23.30 -20.35
CA GLY A 438 1.07 -23.76 -19.16
C GLY A 438 0.39 -25.10 -19.37
N TYR A 439 -0.69 -25.33 -18.63
CA TYR A 439 -1.43 -26.59 -18.66
C TYR A 439 -2.14 -26.80 -20.01
N TYR A 440 -2.86 -25.77 -20.48
CA TYR A 440 -3.36 -25.69 -21.85
C TYR A 440 -2.55 -24.68 -22.67
N PHE A 441 -2.55 -24.86 -23.99
CA PHE A 441 -1.85 -23.98 -24.91
C PHE A 441 -2.69 -22.75 -25.22
N GLY A 442 -2.26 -21.57 -24.79
CA GLY A 442 -2.97 -20.31 -25.04
C GLY A 442 -2.49 -19.61 -26.31
N VAL A 443 -3.42 -19.16 -27.14
CA VAL A 443 -3.15 -18.34 -28.33
C VAL A 443 -4.00 -17.08 -28.27
N LYS A 444 -3.35 -15.92 -28.20
CA LYS A 444 -4.00 -14.62 -28.31
C LYS A 444 -4.15 -14.25 -29.78
N THR A 445 -5.35 -13.89 -30.16
CA THR A 445 -5.72 -13.33 -31.46
C THR A 445 -6.32 -11.94 -31.24
N SER A 446 -6.58 -11.20 -32.32
CA SER A 446 -7.26 -9.90 -32.25
C SER A 446 -8.66 -9.98 -31.62
N SER A 447 -9.29 -11.15 -31.68
CA SER A 447 -10.64 -11.41 -31.15
C SER A 447 -10.66 -11.86 -29.68
N GLY A 448 -9.52 -12.22 -29.07
CA GLY A 448 -9.47 -12.70 -27.69
C GLY A 448 -8.39 -13.75 -27.44
N LEU A 449 -8.54 -14.55 -26.38
CA LEU A 449 -7.65 -15.64 -26.03
C LEU A 449 -8.34 -16.99 -26.28
N ALA A 450 -7.71 -17.87 -27.06
CA ALA A 450 -8.16 -19.24 -27.26
C ALA A 450 -7.23 -20.23 -26.54
N PHE A 451 -7.80 -21.15 -25.77
CA PHE A 451 -7.08 -22.28 -25.19
C PHE A 451 -7.25 -23.53 -26.05
N TYR A 452 -6.15 -24.21 -26.32
CA TYR A 452 -6.07 -25.46 -27.06
C TYR A 452 -5.45 -26.55 -26.20
N ASP A 453 -5.84 -27.79 -26.44
CA ASP A 453 -5.15 -28.95 -25.90
C ASP A 453 -3.81 -29.16 -26.61
N TRP A 454 -2.74 -29.42 -25.84
CA TRP A 454 -1.38 -29.59 -26.37
C TRP A 454 -1.27 -30.81 -27.29
N GLU A 455 -1.97 -31.90 -26.97
CA GLU A 455 -1.84 -33.15 -27.73
C GLU A 455 -2.71 -33.16 -28.99
N THR A 456 -3.99 -32.83 -28.84
CA THR A 456 -4.98 -32.91 -29.91
C THR A 456 -5.03 -31.65 -30.77
N LEU A 457 -4.65 -30.49 -30.23
CA LEU A 457 -4.90 -29.15 -30.79
C LEU A 457 -6.40 -28.84 -31.00
N GLN A 458 -7.27 -29.49 -30.25
CA GLN A 458 -8.68 -29.12 -30.21
C GLN A 458 -8.86 -27.85 -29.38
N LEU A 459 -9.78 -27.00 -29.82
CA LEU A 459 -10.17 -25.80 -29.09
C LEU A 459 -10.90 -26.23 -27.81
N VAL A 460 -10.39 -25.80 -26.67
CA VAL A 460 -11.01 -26.02 -25.35
C VAL A 460 -12.01 -24.91 -25.06
N ARG A 461 -11.56 -23.64 -25.12
CA ARG A 461 -12.41 -22.47 -24.88
C ARG A 461 -11.84 -21.21 -25.51
N ARG A 462 -12.70 -20.33 -26.02
CA ARG A 462 -12.39 -18.93 -26.36
C ARG A 462 -12.87 -18.01 -25.23
N ILE A 463 -12.02 -17.07 -24.85
CA ILE A 463 -12.26 -16.09 -23.79
C ILE A 463 -12.03 -14.71 -24.40
N GLU A 464 -13.04 -13.84 -24.32
CA GLU A 464 -13.02 -12.48 -24.86
C GLU A 464 -12.22 -11.49 -23.97
N VAL A 465 -11.05 -11.92 -23.51
CA VAL A 465 -10.11 -11.09 -22.75
C VAL A 465 -8.79 -11.05 -23.51
N GLN A 466 -8.12 -9.90 -23.49
CA GLN A 466 -6.82 -9.71 -24.11
C GLN A 466 -5.72 -9.63 -23.04
N PRO A 467 -5.32 -10.75 -22.42
CA PRO A 467 -4.27 -10.70 -21.42
C PRO A 467 -2.93 -10.31 -22.03
N ARG A 468 -2.08 -9.73 -21.18
CA ARG A 468 -0.66 -9.54 -21.40
C ARG A 468 0.13 -10.78 -20.99
N ASN A 469 -0.28 -11.45 -19.91
CA ASN A 469 0.34 -12.67 -19.42
C ASN A 469 -0.73 -13.66 -18.91
N VAL A 470 -0.42 -14.94 -19.00
CA VAL A 470 -1.28 -16.04 -18.51
C VAL A 470 -0.45 -16.91 -17.58
N PHE A 471 -0.94 -17.13 -16.35
CA PHE A 471 -0.24 -17.93 -15.34
C PHE A 471 -1.11 -19.10 -14.91
N TRP A 472 -0.63 -20.32 -15.14
CA TRP A 472 -1.29 -21.55 -14.72
C TRP A 472 -0.75 -22.04 -13.38
N ASN A 473 -1.62 -22.61 -12.55
CA ASN A 473 -1.18 -23.34 -11.37
C ASN A 473 -0.64 -24.74 -11.75
N GLU A 474 0.08 -25.37 -10.82
CA GLU A 474 0.75 -26.66 -11.06
C GLU A 474 -0.22 -27.80 -11.42
N SER A 475 -1.45 -27.75 -10.89
CA SER A 475 -2.48 -28.78 -11.13
C SER A 475 -3.37 -28.53 -12.34
N GLY A 476 -3.24 -27.38 -13.01
CA GLY A 476 -4.11 -26.99 -14.13
C GLY A 476 -5.55 -26.63 -13.76
N SER A 477 -5.88 -26.53 -12.47
CA SER A 477 -7.24 -26.24 -11.98
C SER A 477 -7.53 -24.73 -11.86
N LEU A 478 -6.49 -23.89 -11.85
CA LEU A 478 -6.61 -22.44 -11.74
C LEU A 478 -5.72 -21.77 -12.78
N VAL A 479 -6.24 -20.69 -13.38
CA VAL A 479 -5.47 -19.83 -14.29
C VAL A 479 -5.72 -18.36 -13.96
N CYS A 480 -4.66 -17.57 -13.98
CA CYS A 480 -4.71 -16.12 -13.86
C CYS A 480 -4.48 -15.49 -15.24
N LEU A 481 -5.42 -14.67 -15.69
CA LEU A 481 -5.32 -13.84 -16.89
C LEU A 481 -4.99 -12.40 -16.46
N ALA A 482 -3.73 -12.00 -16.62
CA ALA A 482 -3.28 -10.65 -16.29
C ALA A 482 -3.41 -9.73 -17.51
N THR A 483 -4.24 -8.70 -17.41
CA THR A 483 -4.36 -7.61 -18.39
C THR A 483 -3.49 -6.42 -17.98
N ASP A 484 -3.56 -5.31 -18.70
CA ASP A 484 -2.77 -4.11 -18.38
C ASP A 484 -3.24 -3.41 -17.10
N ASP A 485 -4.54 -3.49 -16.77
CA ASP A 485 -5.14 -2.75 -15.64
C ASP A 485 -5.73 -3.67 -14.55
N SER A 486 -6.15 -4.88 -14.91
CA SER A 486 -6.76 -5.85 -13.99
C SER A 486 -6.26 -7.28 -14.23
N TYR A 487 -6.55 -8.19 -13.31
CA TYR A 487 -6.38 -9.61 -13.54
C TYR A 487 -7.61 -10.42 -13.13
N PHE A 488 -7.83 -11.51 -13.85
CA PHE A 488 -8.95 -12.42 -13.65
C PHE A 488 -8.42 -13.78 -13.19
N ILE A 489 -9.03 -14.35 -12.16
CA ILE A 489 -8.74 -15.71 -11.72
C ILE A 489 -9.89 -16.61 -12.14
N LEU A 490 -9.58 -17.62 -12.94
CA LEU A 490 -10.52 -18.59 -13.45
C LEU A 490 -10.25 -19.97 -12.84
N GLY A 491 -11.31 -20.66 -12.44
CA GLY A 491 -11.32 -22.08 -12.13
C GLY A 491 -11.55 -22.91 -13.39
N VAL A 492 -10.83 -24.01 -13.52
CA VAL A 492 -10.88 -24.90 -14.68
C VAL A 492 -11.31 -26.29 -14.24
N ASP A 493 -12.43 -26.75 -14.79
CA ASP A 493 -12.94 -28.10 -14.52
C ASP A 493 -12.49 -29.07 -15.63
N THR A 494 -11.39 -29.77 -15.36
CA THR A 494 -10.80 -30.73 -16.31
C THR A 494 -11.69 -31.95 -16.56
N ALA A 495 -12.56 -32.32 -15.61
CA ALA A 495 -13.45 -33.47 -15.77
C ALA A 495 -14.56 -33.17 -16.78
N GLN A 496 -15.10 -31.95 -16.77
CA GLN A 496 -16.09 -31.53 -17.75
C GLN A 496 -15.50 -31.41 -19.15
N ILE A 497 -14.27 -30.91 -19.28
CA ILE A 497 -13.56 -30.86 -20.56
C ILE A 497 -13.40 -32.28 -21.13
N ALA A 498 -12.96 -33.25 -20.31
CA ALA A 498 -12.82 -34.64 -20.74
C ALA A 498 -14.17 -35.24 -21.19
N ASN A 499 -15.23 -35.03 -20.41
CA ASN A 499 -16.58 -35.52 -20.75
C ASN A 499 -17.13 -34.90 -22.04
N ALA A 500 -16.93 -33.60 -22.26
CA ALA A 500 -17.38 -32.91 -23.48
C ALA A 500 -16.62 -33.41 -24.72
N VAL A 501 -15.32 -33.67 -24.59
CA VAL A 501 -14.49 -34.22 -25.68
C VAL A 501 -14.92 -35.67 -26.03
N GLU A 502 -15.25 -36.49 -25.03
CA GLU A 502 -15.71 -37.88 -25.25
C GLU A 502 -17.13 -37.96 -25.81
N SER A 503 -18.06 -37.18 -25.27
CA SER A 503 -19.47 -37.19 -25.68
C SER A 503 -19.73 -36.46 -27.00
N LYS A 504 -18.87 -35.52 -27.38
CA LYS A 504 -19.06 -34.55 -28.50
C LYS A 504 -20.34 -33.70 -28.37
N GLU A 505 -20.98 -33.71 -27.21
CA GLU A 505 -22.13 -32.84 -26.89
C GLU A 505 -21.61 -31.60 -26.13
N GLY A 506 -22.10 -30.41 -26.48
CA GLY A 506 -21.70 -29.14 -25.85
C GLY A 506 -20.45 -28.46 -26.43
N LEU A 507 -19.97 -28.90 -27.60
CA LEU A 507 -18.97 -28.17 -28.38
C LEU A 507 -19.66 -27.06 -29.19
N GLU A 508 -19.71 -25.86 -28.61
CA GLU A 508 -20.12 -24.65 -29.32
C GLU A 508 -18.96 -24.09 -30.14
N ASP A 509 -19.22 -23.08 -30.99
CA ASP A 509 -18.20 -22.42 -31.81
C ASP A 509 -17.07 -21.80 -30.95
N ASP A 510 -17.36 -21.48 -29.69
CA ASP A 510 -16.40 -20.95 -28.71
C ASP A 510 -15.80 -22.01 -27.78
N GLY A 511 -16.05 -23.31 -28.02
CA GLY A 511 -15.57 -24.43 -27.21
C GLY A 511 -16.53 -24.78 -26.06
N VAL A 512 -16.00 -25.36 -24.99
CA VAL A 512 -16.79 -25.87 -23.85
C VAL A 512 -17.02 -24.74 -22.83
N GLU A 513 -18.21 -24.15 -22.81
CA GLU A 513 -18.54 -23.01 -21.94
C GLU A 513 -18.36 -23.31 -20.44
N SER A 514 -18.78 -24.49 -19.99
CA SER A 514 -18.73 -24.88 -18.59
C SER A 514 -17.32 -25.24 -18.10
N ALA A 515 -16.32 -25.24 -18.98
CA ALA A 515 -14.94 -25.59 -18.64
C ALA A 515 -14.24 -24.56 -17.75
N PHE A 516 -14.60 -23.28 -17.89
CA PHE A 516 -13.98 -22.17 -17.17
C PHE A 516 -15.02 -21.41 -16.36
N ASN A 517 -14.73 -21.15 -15.09
CA ASN A 517 -15.57 -20.34 -14.21
C ASN A 517 -14.76 -19.16 -13.66
N VAL A 518 -15.32 -17.96 -13.68
CA VAL A 518 -14.68 -16.76 -13.12
C VAL A 518 -14.82 -16.79 -11.59
N LEU A 519 -13.70 -16.90 -10.88
CA LEU A 519 -13.67 -16.94 -9.41
C LEU A 519 -13.51 -15.55 -8.79
N GLY A 520 -12.79 -14.66 -9.47
CA GLY A 520 -12.57 -13.29 -8.99
C GLY A 520 -11.92 -12.41 -10.03
N GLU A 521 -12.23 -11.11 -9.92
CA GLU A 521 -11.61 -10.03 -10.69
C GLU A 521 -11.00 -9.05 -9.70
N VAL A 522 -9.77 -8.63 -9.99
CA VAL A 522 -9.05 -7.65 -9.19
C VAL A 522 -8.52 -6.54 -10.10
N ALA A 523 -8.90 -5.31 -9.79
CA ALA A 523 -8.45 -4.09 -10.47
C ALA A 523 -7.03 -3.67 -10.05
N GLU A 524 -6.06 -4.57 -10.20
CA GLU A 524 -4.64 -4.28 -10.08
C GLU A 524 -3.85 -4.80 -11.28
N ALA A 525 -2.89 -4.01 -11.76
CA ALA A 525 -1.99 -4.43 -12.82
C ALA A 525 -0.90 -5.38 -12.29
N VAL A 526 -0.85 -6.60 -12.82
CA VAL A 526 0.15 -7.62 -12.47
C VAL A 526 1.37 -7.49 -13.39
N LYS A 527 2.54 -7.22 -12.81
CA LYS A 527 3.81 -7.21 -13.55
C LYS A 527 4.33 -8.62 -13.79
N THR A 528 4.37 -9.43 -12.74
CA THR A 528 4.74 -10.85 -12.79
C THR A 528 4.07 -11.59 -11.65
N GLY A 529 3.77 -12.87 -11.89
CA GLY A 529 3.02 -13.73 -10.99
C GLY A 529 3.52 -15.17 -11.03
N LEU A 530 3.28 -15.90 -9.95
CA LEU A 530 3.45 -17.34 -9.89
C LEU A 530 2.41 -17.95 -8.94
N TRP A 531 2.11 -19.22 -9.14
CA TRP A 531 1.23 -19.97 -8.27
C TRP A 531 2.03 -20.80 -7.25
N VAL A 532 1.56 -20.84 -6.01
CA VAL A 532 2.00 -21.79 -4.98
C VAL A 532 0.75 -22.47 -4.44
N GLY A 533 0.48 -23.70 -4.88
CA GLY A 533 -0.83 -24.32 -4.68
C GLY A 533 -1.93 -23.49 -5.34
N ASP A 534 -2.91 -23.05 -4.57
CA ASP A 534 -3.99 -22.15 -5.03
C ASP A 534 -3.76 -20.68 -4.65
N CYS A 535 -2.58 -20.35 -4.14
CA CYS A 535 -2.21 -18.98 -3.80
C CYS A 535 -1.50 -18.35 -5.00
N PHE A 536 -2.07 -17.29 -5.57
CA PHE A 536 -1.44 -16.56 -6.66
C PHE A 536 -0.61 -15.42 -6.10
N ILE A 537 0.71 -15.55 -6.13
CA ILE A 537 1.67 -14.53 -5.66
C ILE A 537 2.05 -13.66 -6.84
N TYR A 538 2.00 -12.35 -6.68
CA TYR A 538 2.30 -11.42 -7.75
C TYR A 538 2.98 -10.13 -7.25
N THR A 539 3.60 -9.43 -8.19
CA THR A 539 4.04 -8.04 -7.99
C THR A 539 3.17 -7.10 -8.80
N ASN A 540 2.82 -5.97 -8.21
CA ASN A 540 1.97 -4.98 -8.86
C ASN A 540 2.77 -3.79 -9.44
N SER A 541 2.07 -2.88 -10.12
CA SER A 541 2.69 -1.69 -10.70
C SER A 541 3.30 -0.73 -9.67
N VAL A 542 2.83 -0.76 -8.42
CA VAL A 542 3.27 0.06 -7.28
C VAL A 542 4.40 -0.63 -6.48
N ASN A 543 5.04 -1.66 -7.05
CA ASN A 543 6.15 -2.40 -6.44
C ASN A 543 5.80 -3.03 -5.08
N ARG A 544 4.58 -3.55 -4.93
CA ARG A 544 4.20 -4.38 -3.78
C ARG A 544 4.22 -5.85 -4.16
N ILE A 545 4.63 -6.69 -3.21
CA ILE A 545 4.44 -8.14 -3.32
C ILE A 545 3.14 -8.48 -2.62
N ASN A 546 2.17 -8.98 -3.39
CA ASN A 546 0.88 -9.40 -2.90
C ASN A 546 0.70 -10.89 -3.19
N TYR A 547 -0.18 -11.54 -2.44
CA TYR A 547 -0.72 -12.82 -2.86
C TYR A 547 -2.23 -12.81 -2.72
N TYR A 548 -2.90 -13.50 -3.64
CA TYR A 548 -4.34 -13.67 -3.68
C TYR A 548 -4.71 -15.09 -3.24
N VAL A 549 -5.66 -15.19 -2.30
CA VAL A 549 -6.29 -16.46 -1.90
C VAL A 549 -7.77 -16.21 -1.70
N GLY A 550 -8.61 -16.88 -2.50
CA GLY A 550 -10.04 -16.95 -2.21
C GLY A 550 -10.78 -15.62 -2.18
N GLY A 551 -10.39 -14.65 -3.00
CA GLY A 551 -10.98 -13.30 -3.04
C GLY A 551 -10.24 -12.26 -2.23
N GLU A 552 -9.39 -12.68 -1.28
CA GLU A 552 -8.61 -11.77 -0.44
C GLU A 552 -7.22 -11.54 -1.01
N ILE A 553 -6.78 -10.28 -0.96
CA ILE A 553 -5.43 -9.86 -1.33
C ILE A 553 -4.68 -9.54 -0.04
N VAL A 554 -3.52 -10.15 0.13
CA VAL A 554 -2.66 -9.90 1.27
C VAL A 554 -1.29 -9.44 0.81
N THR A 555 -0.87 -8.28 1.31
CA THR A 555 0.46 -7.73 1.04
C THR A 555 1.51 -8.43 1.92
N ILE A 556 2.58 -8.90 1.28
CA ILE A 556 3.77 -9.46 1.94
C ILE A 556 4.72 -8.33 2.32
N SER A 557 5.10 -7.48 1.35
CA SER A 557 6.06 -6.40 1.54
C SER A 557 5.94 -5.31 0.46
N HIS A 558 6.47 -4.13 0.76
CA HIS A 558 6.69 -3.03 -0.17
C HIS A 558 8.14 -3.06 -0.67
N LEU A 559 8.34 -2.84 -1.98
CA LEU A 559 9.66 -2.85 -2.61
C LEU A 559 10.04 -1.44 -3.07
N ASP A 560 11.30 -1.07 -2.85
CA ASP A 560 11.84 0.23 -3.27
C ASP A 560 12.05 0.32 -4.78
N ARG A 561 12.13 -0.83 -5.47
CA ARG A 561 12.41 -0.94 -6.90
C ARG A 561 11.54 -2.00 -7.55
N THR A 562 11.44 -1.94 -8.87
CA THR A 562 10.76 -2.98 -9.66
C THR A 562 11.54 -4.29 -9.57
N MET A 563 10.97 -5.29 -8.89
CA MET A 563 11.51 -6.64 -8.82
C MET A 563 10.60 -7.61 -9.58
N TYR A 564 11.20 -8.65 -10.15
CA TYR A 564 10.50 -9.70 -10.88
C TYR A 564 10.57 -11.00 -10.10
N LEU A 565 9.43 -11.67 -9.93
CA LEU A 565 9.34 -13.00 -9.30
C LEU A 565 10.13 -14.03 -10.12
N LEU A 566 11.03 -14.74 -9.44
CA LEU A 566 11.82 -15.82 -10.02
C LEU A 566 11.22 -17.19 -9.74
N GLY A 567 10.79 -17.42 -8.51
CA GLY A 567 10.30 -18.71 -8.05
C GLY A 567 10.11 -18.76 -6.54
N TYR A 568 9.30 -19.70 -6.09
CA TYR A 568 9.14 -20.03 -4.67
C TYR A 568 9.80 -21.38 -4.39
N VAL A 569 10.60 -21.48 -3.32
CA VAL A 569 11.28 -22.73 -2.92
C VAL A 569 10.61 -23.28 -1.66
N PRO A 570 9.75 -24.32 -1.78
CA PRO A 570 9.01 -24.88 -0.65
C PRO A 570 9.89 -25.37 0.51
N LYS A 571 11.09 -25.88 0.21
CA LYS A 571 12.02 -26.41 1.22
C LYS A 571 12.56 -25.33 2.16
N GLU A 572 12.66 -24.11 1.66
CA GLU A 572 13.24 -22.96 2.38
C GLU A 572 12.16 -22.00 2.87
N ASN A 573 10.88 -22.22 2.52
CA ASN A 573 9.77 -21.30 2.76
C ASN A 573 10.09 -19.88 2.28
N ARG A 574 10.73 -19.75 1.10
CA ARG A 574 11.19 -18.46 0.59
C ARG A 574 10.79 -18.21 -0.86
N LEU A 575 10.37 -16.98 -1.10
CA LEU A 575 10.10 -16.40 -2.41
C LEU A 575 11.33 -15.64 -2.88
N TYR A 576 11.81 -15.91 -4.09
CA TYR A 576 12.96 -15.24 -4.69
C TYR A 576 12.52 -14.26 -5.77
N LEU A 577 13.15 -13.08 -5.78
CA LEU A 577 12.93 -12.05 -6.79
C LEU A 577 14.27 -11.54 -7.33
N GLY A 578 14.27 -11.12 -8.59
CA GLY A 578 15.42 -10.50 -9.24
C GLY A 578 15.07 -9.13 -9.85
N ASP A 579 16.02 -8.20 -9.82
CA ASP A 579 15.91 -6.94 -10.59
C ASP A 579 16.70 -7.00 -11.90
N LYS A 580 16.57 -5.93 -12.67
CA LYS A 580 17.30 -5.74 -13.93
C LYS A 580 18.81 -5.62 -13.75
N GLU A 581 19.28 -5.20 -12.57
CA GLU A 581 20.71 -5.16 -12.23
C GLU A 581 21.26 -6.53 -11.80
N LEU A 582 20.44 -7.60 -11.88
CA LEU A 582 20.77 -8.97 -11.51
C LEU A 582 21.02 -9.13 -9.99
N ASN A 583 20.42 -8.26 -9.17
CA ASN A 583 20.35 -8.41 -7.73
C ASN A 583 19.22 -9.39 -7.39
N VAL A 584 19.50 -10.36 -6.53
CA VAL A 584 18.50 -11.32 -6.04
C VAL A 584 18.17 -10.99 -4.58
N ILE A 585 16.89 -10.89 -4.26
CA ILE A 585 16.38 -10.76 -2.90
C ILE A 585 15.46 -11.94 -2.58
N SER A 586 15.21 -12.17 -1.30
CA SER A 586 14.22 -13.16 -0.87
C SER A 586 13.31 -12.64 0.24
N PHE A 587 12.12 -13.23 0.33
CA PHE A 587 11.16 -13.02 1.41
C PHE A 587 10.72 -14.35 1.99
N CYS A 588 10.62 -14.42 3.31
CA CYS A 588 10.06 -15.57 4.01
C CYS A 588 8.54 -15.61 3.79
N LEU A 589 8.05 -16.72 3.26
CA LEU A 589 6.63 -16.98 3.09
C LEU A 589 6.38 -18.44 3.46
N GLN A 590 5.73 -18.65 4.59
CA GLN A 590 5.57 -19.97 5.16
C GLN A 590 4.58 -20.81 4.34
N LEU A 591 5.03 -21.97 3.82
CA LEU A 591 4.18 -22.88 3.04
C LEU A 591 2.97 -23.35 3.85
N SER A 592 3.16 -23.69 5.14
CA SER A 592 2.07 -24.19 5.97
C SER A 592 0.94 -23.18 6.16
N VAL A 593 1.22 -21.88 6.12
CA VAL A 593 0.19 -20.83 6.17
C VAL A 593 -0.59 -20.80 4.85
N LEU A 594 0.10 -20.87 3.71
CA LEU A 594 -0.53 -20.90 2.39
C LEU A 594 -1.38 -22.15 2.18
N GLU A 595 -0.87 -23.32 2.57
CA GLU A 595 -1.61 -24.59 2.50
C GLU A 595 -2.84 -24.57 3.39
N TYR A 596 -2.74 -24.00 4.61
CA TYR A 596 -3.88 -23.85 5.49
C TYR A 596 -4.93 -22.92 4.90
N GLN A 597 -4.54 -21.74 4.40
CA GLN A 597 -5.45 -20.80 3.74
C GLN A 597 -6.13 -21.44 2.53
N THR A 598 -5.38 -22.18 1.73
CA THR A 598 -5.90 -22.94 0.58
C THR A 598 -6.91 -24.01 1.01
N ALA A 599 -6.60 -24.80 2.04
CA ALA A 599 -7.49 -25.85 2.55
C ALA A 599 -8.82 -25.28 3.07
N VAL A 600 -8.75 -24.16 3.80
CA VAL A 600 -9.93 -23.42 4.28
C VAL A 600 -10.80 -22.95 3.12
N MET A 601 -10.21 -22.41 2.05
CA MET A 601 -10.98 -21.98 0.88
C MET A 601 -11.66 -23.14 0.15
N ARG A 602 -11.01 -24.32 0.13
CA ARG A 602 -11.61 -25.56 -0.38
C ARG A 602 -12.65 -26.17 0.55
N ARG A 603 -12.88 -25.57 1.73
CA ARG A 603 -13.72 -26.09 2.82
C ARG A 603 -13.28 -27.47 3.33
N ASP A 604 -12.01 -27.80 3.15
CA ASP A 604 -11.37 -29.02 3.65
C ASP A 604 -10.77 -28.75 5.04
N PHE A 605 -11.64 -28.75 6.06
CA PHE A 605 -11.24 -28.48 7.44
C PHE A 605 -10.42 -29.61 8.06
N GLU A 606 -10.61 -30.86 7.61
CA GLU A 606 -9.83 -32.01 8.09
C GLU A 606 -8.35 -31.82 7.78
N ARG A 607 -8.03 -31.42 6.54
CA ARG A 607 -6.66 -31.12 6.16
C ARG A 607 -6.12 -29.87 6.84
N ALA A 608 -6.96 -28.84 7.02
CA ALA A 608 -6.57 -27.62 7.72
C ALA A 608 -6.15 -27.91 9.17
N ASP A 609 -6.89 -28.76 9.89
CA ASP A 609 -6.58 -29.14 11.27
C ASP A 609 -5.29 -29.95 11.40
N VAL A 610 -4.94 -30.75 10.38
CA VAL A 610 -3.65 -31.46 10.33
C VAL A 610 -2.48 -30.51 10.11
N VAL A 611 -2.67 -29.45 9.32
CA VAL A 611 -1.61 -28.46 9.02
C VAL A 611 -1.43 -27.46 10.15
N LEU A 612 -2.49 -27.12 10.90
CA LEU A 612 -2.48 -26.09 11.94
C LEU A 612 -1.32 -26.21 12.98
N PRO A 613 -0.94 -27.41 13.48
CA PRO A 613 0.17 -27.55 14.42
C PRO A 613 1.54 -27.17 13.84
N THR A 614 1.70 -27.29 12.52
CA THR A 614 2.95 -26.93 11.81
C THR A 614 3.13 -25.42 11.65
N ILE A 615 2.07 -24.63 11.89
CA ILE A 615 2.11 -23.17 11.80
C ILE A 615 2.69 -22.58 13.10
N PRO A 616 3.79 -21.80 13.03
CA PRO A 616 4.34 -21.09 14.17
C PRO A 616 3.32 -20.16 14.83
N LYS A 617 3.38 -20.02 16.16
CA LYS A 617 2.41 -19.21 16.92
C LYS A 617 2.32 -17.76 16.43
N GLU A 618 3.44 -17.18 15.99
CA GLU A 618 3.53 -15.81 15.47
C GLU A 618 2.61 -15.56 14.27
N HIS A 619 2.40 -16.56 13.41
CA HIS A 619 1.54 -16.43 12.23
C HIS A 619 0.08 -16.79 12.50
N ARG A 620 -0.25 -17.34 13.68
CA ARG A 620 -1.61 -17.80 13.99
C ARG A 620 -2.63 -16.66 14.11
N THR A 621 -2.24 -15.50 14.64
CA THR A 621 -3.13 -14.32 14.66
C THR A 621 -3.51 -13.89 13.25
N ARG A 622 -2.56 -13.90 12.31
CA ARG A 622 -2.84 -13.59 10.89
C ARG A 622 -3.80 -14.62 10.26
N VAL A 623 -3.62 -15.90 10.56
CA VAL A 623 -4.53 -16.96 10.11
C VAL A 623 -5.94 -16.78 10.72
N ALA A 624 -6.02 -16.38 11.98
CA ALA A 624 -7.30 -16.12 12.64
C ALA A 624 -8.06 -14.94 12.00
N HIS A 625 -7.38 -13.84 11.66
CA HIS A 625 -8.01 -12.74 10.91
C HIS A 625 -8.49 -13.18 9.52
N PHE A 626 -7.73 -14.04 8.84
CA PHE A 626 -8.17 -14.62 7.57
C PHE A 626 -9.46 -15.44 7.74
N LEU A 627 -9.54 -16.30 8.77
CA LEU A 627 -10.74 -17.08 9.07
C LEU A 627 -11.93 -16.18 9.43
N GLU A 628 -11.71 -15.12 10.21
CA GLU A 628 -12.75 -14.15 10.59
C GLU A 628 -13.36 -13.47 9.36
N LYS A 629 -12.51 -12.98 8.45
CA LYS A 629 -12.96 -12.35 7.20
C LYS A 629 -13.76 -13.32 6.31
N GLN A 630 -13.35 -14.58 6.27
CA GLN A 630 -14.06 -15.64 5.55
C GLN A 630 -15.37 -16.08 6.26
N GLY A 631 -15.67 -15.53 7.44
CA GLY A 631 -16.88 -15.82 8.22
C GLY A 631 -16.76 -16.99 9.19
N PHE A 632 -15.61 -17.65 9.27
CA PHE A 632 -15.35 -18.80 10.16
C PHE A 632 -14.90 -18.35 11.56
N LYS A 633 -15.76 -17.58 12.24
CA LYS A 633 -15.45 -16.94 13.53
C LYS A 633 -15.14 -17.94 14.65
N ALA A 634 -15.85 -19.07 14.70
CA ALA A 634 -15.65 -20.09 15.74
C ALA A 634 -14.27 -20.74 15.63
N GLN A 635 -13.82 -21.07 14.42
CA GLN A 635 -12.48 -21.59 14.15
C GLN A 635 -11.43 -20.51 14.39
N ALA A 636 -11.69 -19.26 14.00
CA ALA A 636 -10.81 -18.13 14.26
C ALA A 636 -10.51 -17.98 15.77
N LEU A 637 -11.52 -18.14 16.63
CA LEU A 637 -11.37 -18.05 18.09
C LEU A 637 -10.39 -19.10 18.65
N GLN A 638 -10.42 -20.32 18.11
CA GLN A 638 -9.54 -21.41 18.54
C GLN A 638 -8.09 -21.20 18.07
N VAL A 639 -7.92 -20.67 16.87
CA VAL A 639 -6.61 -20.48 16.23
C VAL A 639 -5.90 -19.24 16.76
N SER A 640 -6.65 -18.17 17.07
CA SER A 640 -6.08 -16.91 17.52
C SER A 640 -5.21 -17.10 18.77
N THR A 641 -4.14 -16.33 18.88
CA THR A 641 -3.28 -16.30 20.07
C THR A 641 -3.37 -14.98 20.81
N ASP A 642 -3.91 -13.95 20.16
CA ASP A 642 -4.06 -12.62 20.72
C ASP A 642 -5.31 -12.56 21.62
N PRO A 643 -5.18 -12.21 22.92
CA PRO A 643 -6.31 -12.11 23.83
C PRO A 643 -7.33 -11.02 23.42
N ASP A 644 -6.89 -9.94 22.79
CA ASP A 644 -7.78 -8.86 22.35
C ASP A 644 -8.66 -9.32 21.19
N HIS A 645 -8.03 -9.86 20.15
CA HIS A 645 -8.76 -10.46 19.03
C HIS A 645 -9.70 -11.61 19.45
N LYS A 646 -9.26 -12.46 20.39
CA LYS A 646 -10.12 -13.51 20.95
C LYS A 646 -11.32 -12.96 21.68
N PHE A 647 -11.15 -11.88 22.43
CA PHE A 647 -12.25 -11.25 23.16
C PHE A 647 -13.31 -10.74 22.18
N ASP A 648 -12.89 -10.04 21.13
CA ASP A 648 -13.80 -9.53 20.09
C ASP A 648 -14.52 -10.67 19.36
N LEU A 649 -13.80 -11.73 18.98
CA LEU A 649 -14.40 -12.92 18.37
C LEU A 649 -15.40 -13.61 19.29
N ALA A 650 -15.08 -13.74 20.58
CA ALA A 650 -15.97 -14.34 21.57
C ALA A 650 -17.24 -13.50 21.74
N LEU A 651 -17.14 -12.17 21.75
CA LEU A 651 -18.31 -11.27 21.77
C LEU A 651 -19.17 -11.43 20.51
N GLN A 652 -18.57 -11.52 19.32
CA GLN A 652 -19.30 -11.69 18.06
C GLN A 652 -20.05 -13.03 17.98
N ILE A 653 -19.48 -14.12 18.52
CA ILE A 653 -20.13 -15.44 18.63
C ILE A 653 -21.13 -15.46 19.80
N GLY A 654 -20.91 -14.60 20.79
CA GLY A 654 -21.61 -14.55 22.07
C GLY A 654 -21.16 -15.65 23.03
N ASP A 655 -19.93 -16.14 22.94
CA ASP A 655 -19.34 -17.04 23.94
C ASP A 655 -18.96 -16.23 25.19
N LEU A 656 -19.90 -16.16 26.14
CA LEU A 656 -19.76 -15.35 27.36
C LEU A 656 -18.69 -15.90 28.30
N ASP A 657 -18.47 -17.23 28.32
CA ASP A 657 -17.53 -17.86 29.26
C ASP A 657 -16.08 -17.53 28.90
N VAL A 658 -15.75 -17.59 27.61
CA VAL A 658 -14.43 -17.22 27.11
C VAL A 658 -14.22 -15.71 27.24
N ALA A 659 -15.22 -14.90 26.87
CA ALA A 659 -15.15 -13.45 26.98
C ALA A 659 -14.96 -12.98 28.44
N LEU A 660 -15.65 -13.60 29.41
CA LEU A 660 -15.49 -13.29 30.83
C LEU A 660 -14.09 -13.64 31.35
N LYS A 661 -13.52 -14.78 30.96
CA LYS A 661 -12.14 -15.14 31.36
C LYS A 661 -11.14 -14.09 30.87
N LEU A 662 -11.24 -13.70 29.60
CA LEU A 662 -10.36 -12.70 28.99
C LEU A 662 -10.58 -11.29 29.57
N ALA A 663 -11.82 -10.92 29.90
CA ALA A 663 -12.13 -9.65 30.55
C ALA A 663 -11.53 -9.57 31.97
N ARG A 664 -11.56 -10.68 32.72
CA ARG A 664 -10.92 -10.78 34.04
C ARG A 664 -9.41 -10.69 33.96
N GLU A 665 -8.78 -11.30 32.96
CA GLU A 665 -7.33 -11.21 32.76
C GLU A 665 -6.87 -9.80 32.34
N ALA A 666 -7.69 -9.08 31.57
CA ALA A 666 -7.34 -7.77 31.04
C ALA A 666 -7.63 -6.59 32.00
N GLU A 667 -8.54 -6.77 32.98
CA GLU A 667 -8.98 -5.75 33.94
C GLU A 667 -9.32 -4.37 33.32
N ASN A 668 -9.84 -4.35 32.09
CA ASN A 668 -10.16 -3.13 31.36
C ASN A 668 -11.66 -2.82 31.39
N ALA A 669 -12.04 -1.64 31.89
CA ALA A 669 -13.42 -1.18 32.01
C ALA A 669 -14.21 -1.17 30.68
N GLN A 670 -13.55 -0.84 29.55
CA GLN A 670 -14.22 -0.84 28.23
C GLN A 670 -14.63 -2.24 27.78
N LYS A 671 -13.79 -3.24 28.03
CA LYS A 671 -14.12 -4.65 27.72
C LYS A 671 -15.28 -5.14 28.57
N TRP A 672 -15.32 -4.75 29.85
CA TRP A 672 -16.44 -5.06 30.72
C TRP A 672 -17.75 -4.44 30.23
N ALA A 673 -17.73 -3.21 29.73
CA ALA A 673 -18.91 -2.58 29.14
C ALA A 673 -19.41 -3.32 27.88
N GLN A 674 -18.50 -3.66 26.95
CA GLN A 674 -18.86 -4.43 25.74
C GLN A 674 -19.42 -5.81 26.07
N LEU A 675 -18.85 -6.49 27.08
CA LEU A 675 -19.36 -7.77 27.57
C LEU A 675 -20.75 -7.60 28.21
N ALA A 676 -20.99 -6.52 28.95
CA ALA A 676 -22.29 -6.23 29.54
C ALA A 676 -23.39 -6.11 28.47
N ASP A 677 -23.12 -5.42 27.36
CA ASP A 677 -24.07 -5.27 26.26
C ASP A 677 -24.45 -6.61 25.63
N VAL A 678 -23.47 -7.46 25.36
CA VAL A 678 -23.70 -8.79 24.78
C VAL A 678 -24.40 -9.72 25.78
N ALA A 679 -24.02 -9.66 27.06
CA ALA A 679 -24.67 -10.41 28.13
C ALA A 679 -26.13 -10.00 28.33
N ALA A 680 -26.44 -8.69 28.22
CA ALA A 680 -27.79 -8.15 28.30
C ALA A 680 -28.65 -8.66 27.14
N ARG A 681 -28.12 -8.67 25.91
CA ARG A 681 -28.80 -9.25 24.74
C ARG A 681 -29.12 -10.75 24.91
N LYS A 682 -28.28 -11.48 25.64
CA LYS A 682 -28.48 -12.90 25.97
C LYS A 682 -29.28 -13.14 27.26
N ASN A 683 -29.81 -12.07 27.88
CA ASN A 683 -30.61 -12.13 29.10
C ASN A 683 -29.89 -12.75 30.32
N ASN A 684 -28.56 -12.60 30.42
CA ASN A 684 -27.78 -13.04 31.58
C ASN A 684 -27.57 -11.88 32.57
N MET A 685 -28.58 -11.59 33.38
CA MET A 685 -28.59 -10.42 34.26
C MET A 685 -27.56 -10.46 35.39
N GLU A 686 -27.19 -11.64 35.88
CA GLU A 686 -26.15 -11.79 36.90
C GLU A 686 -24.78 -11.36 36.36
N LEU A 687 -24.48 -11.78 35.13
CA LEU A 687 -23.25 -11.39 34.45
C LEU A 687 -23.24 -9.90 34.10
N VAL A 688 -24.37 -9.34 33.66
CA VAL A 688 -24.51 -7.91 33.39
C VAL A 688 -24.20 -7.09 34.65
N LYS A 689 -24.71 -7.50 35.81
CA LYS A 689 -24.42 -6.85 37.10
C LYS A 689 -22.92 -6.85 37.40
N GLU A 690 -22.25 -7.99 37.30
CA GLU A 690 -20.79 -8.09 37.51
C GLU A 690 -20.02 -7.19 36.52
N CYS A 691 -20.38 -7.24 35.25
CA CYS A 691 -19.71 -6.49 34.19
C CYS A 691 -19.86 -4.97 34.38
N MET A 692 -21.07 -4.48 34.65
CA MET A 692 -21.32 -3.05 34.85
C MET A 692 -20.65 -2.51 36.12
N GLN A 693 -20.56 -3.32 37.19
CA GLN A 693 -19.79 -2.96 38.40
C GLN A 693 -18.30 -2.82 38.08
N LYS A 694 -17.73 -3.75 37.34
CA LYS A 694 -16.31 -3.71 36.92
C LYS A 694 -16.03 -2.62 35.88
N ALA A 695 -17.01 -2.25 35.06
CA ALA A 695 -16.94 -1.16 34.10
C ALA A 695 -17.10 0.23 34.73
N ASN A 696 -17.49 0.33 36.02
CA ASN A 696 -17.92 1.57 36.66
C ASN A 696 -19.09 2.27 35.92
N ASP A 697 -19.98 1.51 35.28
CA ASP A 697 -21.17 2.05 34.63
C ASP A 697 -22.32 2.22 35.65
N PHE A 698 -22.26 3.31 36.41
CA PHE A 698 -23.27 3.63 37.42
C PHE A 698 -24.64 3.91 36.83
N SER A 699 -24.72 4.39 35.58
CA SER A 699 -25.98 4.62 34.87
C SER A 699 -26.70 3.30 34.57
N GLY A 700 -25.98 2.33 33.98
CA GLY A 700 -26.49 0.99 33.73
C GLY A 700 -26.88 0.28 35.02
N LEU A 701 -26.06 0.39 36.07
CA LEU A 701 -26.37 -0.20 37.37
C LEU A 701 -27.58 0.45 38.05
N LEU A 702 -27.76 1.77 37.94
CA LEU A 702 -28.96 2.45 38.44
C LEU A 702 -30.20 1.97 37.70
N LEU A 703 -30.13 1.83 36.38
CA LEU A 703 -31.24 1.29 35.58
C LEU A 703 -31.57 -0.15 35.99
N LEU A 704 -30.57 -1.02 36.08
CA LEU A 704 -30.75 -2.42 36.46
C LEU A 704 -31.31 -2.56 37.88
N SER A 705 -30.78 -1.80 38.84
CA SER A 705 -31.22 -1.85 40.24
C SER A 705 -32.62 -1.27 40.43
N SER A 706 -32.95 -0.18 39.73
CA SER A 706 -34.31 0.40 39.76
C SER A 706 -35.35 -0.52 39.12
N ALA A 707 -35.01 -1.16 38.00
CA ALA A 707 -35.90 -2.08 37.30
C ALA A 707 -36.11 -3.40 38.06
N SER A 708 -35.07 -3.92 38.73
CA SER A 708 -35.13 -5.15 39.53
C SER A 708 -35.70 -4.94 40.94
N GLY A 709 -35.76 -3.68 41.42
CA GLY A 709 -36.18 -3.36 42.79
C GLY A 709 -35.18 -3.79 43.86
N ASP A 710 -33.90 -4.00 43.52
CA ASP A 710 -32.84 -4.40 44.45
C ASP A 710 -32.36 -3.18 45.26
N ALA A 711 -32.96 -3.00 46.44
CA ALA A 711 -32.65 -1.88 47.33
C ALA A 711 -31.19 -1.87 47.80
N GLN A 712 -30.57 -3.05 48.02
CA GLN A 712 -29.19 -3.14 48.48
C GLN A 712 -28.23 -2.66 47.39
N MET A 713 -28.42 -3.15 46.17
CA MET A 713 -27.64 -2.72 45.01
C MET A 713 -27.76 -1.22 44.76
N LEU A 714 -28.95 -0.65 44.95
CA LEU A 714 -29.20 0.78 44.78
C LEU A 714 -28.39 1.63 45.78
N GLU A 715 -28.22 1.16 47.02
CA GLU A 715 -27.37 1.82 48.03
C GLU A 715 -25.88 1.70 47.72
N GLU A 716 -25.43 0.52 47.27
CA GLU A 716 -24.05 0.32 46.84
C GLU A 716 -23.71 1.26 45.66
N VAL A 717 -24.60 1.37 44.67
CA VAL A 717 -24.46 2.29 43.52
C VAL A 717 -24.47 3.74 43.96
N GLY A 718 -25.36 4.12 44.89
CA GLY A 718 -25.43 5.48 45.41
C GLY A 718 -24.16 5.89 46.16
N ASN A 719 -23.65 5.01 47.03
CA ASN A 719 -22.43 5.25 47.80
C ASN A 719 -21.18 5.28 46.90
N ALA A 720 -21.06 4.33 45.97
CA ALA A 720 -19.95 4.28 45.02
C ALA A 720 -19.99 5.47 44.04
N GLY A 721 -21.18 5.86 43.57
CA GLY A 721 -21.39 7.04 42.74
C GLY A 721 -20.99 8.32 43.46
N ALA A 722 -21.37 8.49 44.74
CA ALA A 722 -20.96 9.63 45.56
C ALA A 722 -19.43 9.71 45.72
N ALA A 723 -18.77 8.57 45.99
CA ALA A 723 -17.32 8.51 46.13
C ALA A 723 -16.56 8.90 44.84
N GLN A 724 -17.16 8.67 43.66
CA GLN A 724 -16.61 9.07 42.37
C GLN A 724 -17.12 10.43 41.86
N GLY A 725 -17.79 11.22 42.70
CA GLY A 725 -18.30 12.56 42.34
C GLY A 725 -19.54 12.56 41.44
N ARG A 726 -20.19 11.40 41.23
CA ARG A 726 -21.44 11.26 40.46
C ARG A 726 -22.66 11.53 41.35
N HIS A 727 -22.77 12.76 41.84
CA HIS A 727 -23.79 13.16 42.83
C HIS A 727 -25.24 13.02 42.33
N ASN A 728 -25.51 13.17 41.03
CA ASN A 728 -26.86 12.95 40.47
C ASN A 728 -27.32 11.50 40.64
N ILE A 729 -26.42 10.53 40.43
CA ILE A 729 -26.72 9.10 40.59
C ILE A 729 -26.90 8.77 42.07
N ALA A 730 -26.03 9.32 42.92
CA ALA A 730 -26.16 9.18 44.38
C ALA A 730 -27.48 9.75 44.90
N PHE A 731 -27.87 10.93 44.41
CA PHE A 731 -29.13 11.57 44.78
C PHE A 731 -30.34 10.76 44.31
N LEU A 732 -30.35 10.30 43.04
CA LEU A 732 -31.44 9.46 42.52
C LEU A 732 -31.53 8.13 43.26
N ALA A 733 -30.39 7.50 43.57
CA ALA A 733 -30.37 6.27 44.33
C ALA A 733 -30.95 6.44 45.75
N ALA A 734 -30.52 7.48 46.47
CA ALA A 734 -31.08 7.81 47.78
C ALA A 734 -32.58 8.14 47.69
N PHE A 735 -32.99 8.89 46.67
CA PHE A 735 -34.37 9.31 46.46
C PHE A 735 -35.30 8.11 46.17
N LEU A 736 -34.89 7.20 45.29
CA LEU A 736 -35.64 5.96 44.99
C LEU A 736 -35.75 5.04 46.21
N ARG A 737 -34.78 5.08 47.14
CA ARG A 737 -34.85 4.38 48.44
C ARG A 737 -35.68 5.10 49.50
N SER A 738 -36.23 6.27 49.18
CA SER A 738 -36.91 7.18 50.12
C SER A 738 -36.00 7.67 51.27
N ASP A 739 -34.69 7.74 51.05
CA ASP A 739 -33.71 8.27 52.00
C ASP A 739 -33.54 9.79 51.82
N VAL A 740 -34.49 10.52 52.39
CA VAL A 740 -34.58 11.98 52.28
C VAL A 740 -33.41 12.68 52.97
N GLU A 741 -32.92 12.12 54.07
CA GLU A 741 -31.77 12.68 54.81
C GLU A 741 -30.51 12.63 53.95
N ARG A 742 -30.21 11.49 53.33
CA ARG A 742 -29.05 11.39 52.45
C ARG A 742 -29.16 12.28 51.22
N CYS A 743 -30.34 12.42 50.62
CA CYS A 743 -30.59 13.37 49.52
C CYS A 743 -30.28 14.81 49.94
N LEU A 744 -30.71 15.21 51.15
CA LEU A 744 -30.47 16.54 51.68
C LEU A 744 -28.98 16.79 51.92
N GLU A 745 -28.28 15.84 52.55
CA GLU A 745 -26.84 15.93 52.78
C GLU A 745 -26.06 16.01 51.45
N ILE A 746 -26.45 15.28 50.40
CA ILE A 746 -25.80 15.38 49.07
C ILE A 746 -25.97 16.80 48.49
N LEU A 747 -27.13 17.44 48.63
CA LEU A 747 -27.34 18.81 48.17
C LEU A 747 -26.51 19.82 48.97
N ILE A 748 -26.31 19.58 50.26
CA ILE A 748 -25.45 20.40 51.13
C ILE A 748 -23.97 20.20 50.76
N GLU A 749 -23.51 18.94 50.64
CA GLU A 749 -22.14 18.57 50.24
C GLU A 749 -21.74 19.17 48.88
N THR A 750 -22.70 19.27 47.94
CA THR A 750 -22.49 19.88 46.61
C THR A 750 -22.68 21.39 46.57
N ASN A 751 -22.87 22.04 47.72
CA ASN A 751 -23.10 23.49 47.87
C ASN A 751 -24.33 24.03 47.11
N ARG A 752 -25.36 23.18 46.89
CA ARG A 752 -26.65 23.57 46.28
C ARG A 752 -27.66 23.96 47.36
N LEU A 753 -27.28 24.91 48.21
CA LEU A 753 -28.03 25.28 49.43
C LEU A 753 -29.45 25.82 49.17
N PRO A 754 -29.73 26.65 48.13
CA PRO A 754 -31.10 27.05 47.82
C PRO A 754 -32.00 25.85 47.50
N GLU A 755 -31.50 24.89 46.73
CA GLU A 755 -32.23 23.68 46.35
C GLU A 755 -32.41 22.75 47.55
N ALA A 756 -31.39 22.63 48.41
CA ALA A 756 -31.50 21.94 49.68
C ALA A 756 -32.60 22.55 50.57
N ALA A 757 -32.76 23.88 50.58
CA ALA A 757 -33.81 24.55 51.34
C ALA A 757 -35.21 24.27 50.79
N PHE A 758 -35.37 24.26 49.46
CA PHE A 758 -36.63 23.85 48.82
C PHE A 758 -36.93 22.36 49.04
N PHE A 759 -35.92 21.51 48.96
CA PHE A 759 -36.04 20.07 49.21
C PHE A 759 -36.42 19.79 50.66
N ALA A 760 -35.76 20.45 51.62
CA ALA A 760 -36.10 20.40 53.04
C ALA A 760 -37.54 20.86 53.27
N ARG A 761 -37.97 22.00 52.72
CA ARG A 761 -39.36 22.48 52.85
C ARG A 761 -40.39 21.44 52.36
N THR A 762 -40.06 20.68 51.33
CA THR A 762 -40.99 19.73 50.70
C THR A 762 -40.99 18.37 51.39
N TYR A 763 -39.81 17.83 51.74
CA TYR A 763 -39.66 16.43 52.16
C TYR A 763 -39.17 16.25 53.60
N ALA A 764 -38.50 17.25 54.20
CA ALA A 764 -38.00 17.25 55.58
C ALA A 764 -38.06 18.66 56.23
N PRO A 765 -39.27 19.22 56.48
CA PRO A 765 -39.45 20.58 57.01
C PRO A 765 -38.65 20.88 58.30
N SER A 766 -38.42 19.87 59.14
CA SER A 766 -37.62 19.95 60.37
C SER A 766 -36.18 20.44 60.15
N GLN A 767 -35.57 20.13 59.00
CA GLN A 767 -34.20 20.52 58.66
C GLN A 767 -34.11 21.90 57.97
N MET A 768 -35.25 22.55 57.69
CA MET A 768 -35.30 23.79 56.91
C MET A 768 -34.51 24.93 57.58
N SER A 769 -34.61 25.07 58.91
CA SER A 769 -33.88 26.10 59.65
C SER A 769 -32.37 25.90 59.56
N ARG A 770 -31.88 24.66 59.75
CA ARG A 770 -30.46 24.29 59.59
C ARG A 770 -29.92 24.67 58.21
N VAL A 771 -30.66 24.34 57.14
CA VAL A 771 -30.20 24.57 55.77
C VAL A 771 -30.24 26.06 55.40
N VAL A 772 -31.27 26.79 55.85
CA VAL A 772 -31.36 28.24 55.64
C VAL A 772 -30.26 28.99 56.40
N GLU A 773 -29.86 28.50 57.58
CA GLU A 773 -28.72 29.04 58.32
C GLU A 773 -27.40 28.84 57.55
N LEU A 774 -27.13 27.62 57.08
CA LEU A 774 -25.97 27.33 56.22
C LEU A 774 -25.99 28.18 54.94
N TRP A 775 -27.16 28.33 54.31
CA TRP A 775 -27.33 29.18 53.12
C TRP A 775 -27.05 30.65 53.43
N ARG A 776 -27.54 31.15 54.58
CA ARG A 776 -27.29 32.51 55.05
C ARG A 776 -25.80 32.74 55.29
N GLU A 777 -25.11 31.82 55.94
CA GLU A 777 -23.67 31.92 56.20
C GLU A 777 -22.84 31.97 54.91
N GLU A 778 -23.06 31.04 53.97
CA GLU A 778 -22.36 31.03 52.69
C GLU A 778 -22.69 32.26 51.84
N LEU A 779 -23.96 32.66 51.75
CA LEU A 779 -24.37 33.83 50.98
C LEU A 779 -23.81 35.13 51.56
N SER A 780 -23.68 35.22 52.89
CA SER A 780 -23.12 36.38 53.57
C SER A 780 -21.63 36.59 53.27
N LYS A 781 -20.89 35.52 52.93
CA LYS A 781 -19.49 35.63 52.47
C LYS A 781 -19.38 36.37 51.13
N VAL A 782 -20.39 36.24 50.27
CA VAL A 782 -20.43 36.88 48.94
C VAL A 782 -21.11 38.26 49.00
N ASN A 783 -22.26 38.34 49.68
CA ASN A 783 -23.02 39.57 49.86
C ASN A 783 -23.81 39.53 51.18
N GLU A 784 -23.31 40.28 52.16
CA GLU A 784 -23.90 40.37 53.50
C GLU A 784 -25.37 40.83 53.48
N LYS A 785 -25.74 41.75 52.58
CA LYS A 785 -27.15 42.21 52.46
C LYS A 785 -28.08 41.12 51.94
N ALA A 786 -27.59 40.29 51.01
CA ALA A 786 -28.37 39.19 50.47
C ALA A 786 -28.54 38.07 51.51
N GLY A 787 -27.50 37.75 52.29
CA GLY A 787 -27.59 36.81 53.41
C GLY A 787 -28.62 37.26 54.46
N GLN A 788 -28.58 38.52 54.87
CA GLN A 788 -29.54 39.09 55.83
C GLN A 788 -31.00 39.08 55.34
N SER A 789 -31.23 38.99 54.02
CA SER A 789 -32.58 38.92 53.44
C SER A 789 -33.23 37.54 53.54
N LEU A 790 -32.44 36.48 53.79
CA LEU A 790 -32.96 35.12 53.98
C LEU A 790 -33.57 35.00 55.37
N ALA A 791 -34.90 34.87 55.45
CA ALA A 791 -35.59 34.68 56.73
C ALA A 791 -35.47 33.23 57.21
N ASP A 792 -35.05 33.05 58.46
CA ASP A 792 -35.00 31.74 59.12
C ASP A 792 -36.42 31.37 59.61
N PRO A 793 -36.96 30.20 59.22
CA PRO A 793 -38.27 29.73 59.66
C PRO A 793 -38.45 29.67 61.18
N ALA A 794 -37.38 29.44 61.95
CA ALA A 794 -37.46 29.39 63.41
C ALA A 794 -37.62 30.79 64.04
N GLN A 795 -37.03 31.82 63.42
CA GLN A 795 -37.05 33.21 63.91
C GLN A 795 -38.26 33.99 63.41
N TYR A 796 -38.74 33.69 62.20
CA TYR A 796 -39.82 34.42 61.53
C TYR A 796 -40.94 33.49 61.07
N THR A 797 -41.55 32.77 62.01
CA THR A 797 -42.65 31.81 61.75
C THR A 797 -43.81 32.41 60.95
N ASN A 798 -44.10 33.70 61.16
CA ASN A 798 -45.17 34.44 60.47
C ASN A 798 -44.97 34.51 58.94
N LEU A 799 -43.74 34.38 58.44
CA LEU A 799 -43.40 34.44 57.02
C LEU A 799 -43.53 33.07 56.32
N PHE A 800 -43.75 32.00 57.08
CA PHE A 800 -43.85 30.62 56.58
C PHE A 800 -45.20 29.99 56.96
N PRO A 801 -46.32 30.43 56.34
CA PRO A 801 -47.63 29.87 56.60
C PRO A 801 -47.69 28.38 56.25
N GLY A 802 -48.32 27.57 57.13
CA GLY A 802 -48.44 26.12 56.96
C GLY A 802 -47.23 25.29 57.42
N LEU A 803 -46.17 25.93 57.94
CA LEU A 803 -44.99 25.20 58.44
C LEU A 803 -45.30 24.31 59.66
N GLY A 804 -46.16 24.79 60.56
CA GLY A 804 -46.58 24.02 61.73
C GLY A 804 -47.32 22.73 61.36
N ASP A 805 -48.18 22.80 60.34
CA ASP A 805 -48.91 21.64 59.82
C ASP A 805 -47.95 20.69 59.09
N ALA A 806 -46.99 21.22 58.31
CA ALA A 806 -45.97 20.43 57.63
C ALA A 806 -45.08 19.64 58.60
N LEU A 807 -44.73 20.23 59.76
CA LEU A 807 -43.97 19.54 60.81
C LEU A 807 -44.75 18.39 61.45
N ARG A 808 -46.07 18.54 61.64
CA ARG A 808 -46.93 17.45 62.13
C ARG A 808 -47.06 16.32 61.12
N VAL A 809 -47.25 16.68 59.85
CA VAL A 809 -47.28 15.73 58.73
C VAL A 809 -45.95 14.97 58.60
N GLU A 810 -44.81 15.64 58.75
CA GLU A 810 -43.49 15.00 58.72
C GLU A 810 -43.34 13.95 59.83
N GLN A 811 -43.75 14.26 61.07
CA GLN A 811 -43.70 13.32 62.19
C GLN A 811 -44.58 12.08 61.95
N HIS A 812 -45.76 12.27 61.36
CA HIS A 812 -46.66 11.17 60.99
C HIS A 812 -46.05 10.30 59.87
N LEU A 813 -45.54 10.92 58.80
CA LEU A 813 -44.92 10.23 57.68
C LEU A 813 -43.60 9.55 58.06
N GLN A 814 -42.87 10.01 59.07
CA GLN A 814 -41.63 9.38 59.53
C GLN A 814 -41.87 7.96 60.06
N ALA A 815 -43.01 7.73 60.72
CA ALA A 815 -43.43 6.41 61.16
C ALA A 815 -43.76 5.49 59.98
N GLU A 816 -44.40 6.00 58.92
CA GLU A 816 -44.66 5.24 57.69
C GLU A 816 -43.38 4.95 56.89
N ARG A 817 -42.49 5.95 56.74
CA ARG A 817 -41.20 5.82 56.03
C ARG A 817 -40.29 4.77 56.66
N SER A 818 -40.40 4.55 57.97
CA SER A 818 -39.66 3.49 58.67
C SER A 818 -40.13 2.07 58.31
N ARG A 819 -41.37 1.91 57.81
CA ARG A 819 -41.97 0.64 57.39
C ARG A 819 -41.86 0.48 55.87
N LYS A 820 -40.69 0.05 55.40
CA LYS A 820 -40.48 -0.23 53.96
C LYS A 820 -41.39 -1.36 53.49
N ALA A 821 -42.31 -1.05 52.58
CA ALA A 821 -43.19 -2.04 51.95
C ALA A 821 -42.43 -2.82 50.86
N PRO A 822 -42.66 -4.14 50.71
CA PRO A 822 -42.12 -4.91 49.59
C PRO A 822 -42.58 -4.36 48.23
N ALA A 823 -41.71 -4.39 47.23
CA ALA A 823 -42.00 -3.89 45.87
C ALA A 823 -43.25 -4.52 45.22
N ALA A 824 -43.60 -5.76 45.60
CA ALA A 824 -44.81 -6.44 45.11
C ALA A 824 -46.13 -5.73 45.46
N LEU A 825 -46.15 -4.89 46.51
CA LEU A 825 -47.32 -4.12 46.92
C LEU A 825 -47.47 -2.80 46.15
N ALA A 826 -46.53 -2.45 45.26
CA ALA A 826 -46.55 -1.17 44.54
C ALA A 826 -47.84 -0.94 43.75
N ALA A 827 -48.42 -1.98 43.13
CA ALA A 827 -49.67 -1.87 42.37
C ALA A 827 -50.92 -1.65 43.24
N GLN A 828 -50.81 -1.87 44.56
CA GLN A 828 -51.92 -1.73 45.52
C GLN A 828 -51.81 -0.44 46.33
N LEU A 829 -50.69 0.27 46.23
CA LEU A 829 -50.46 1.53 46.93
C LEU A 829 -50.92 2.70 46.03
N PRO A 830 -51.63 3.68 46.60
CA PRO A 830 -52.00 4.88 45.85
C PRO A 830 -50.75 5.67 45.44
N LEU A 831 -50.80 6.27 44.25
CA LEU A 831 -49.71 7.11 43.76
C LEU A 831 -49.53 8.34 44.66
N ASN A 832 -48.30 8.86 44.78
CA ASN A 832 -48.03 10.06 45.58
C ASN A 832 -48.83 11.30 45.10
N SER A 833 -49.25 11.34 43.84
CA SER A 833 -50.11 12.39 43.28
C SER A 833 -51.56 12.33 43.77
N GLU A 834 -52.00 11.16 44.22
CA GLU A 834 -53.36 10.89 44.69
C GLU A 834 -53.47 10.99 46.22
N ARG A 835 -52.33 10.99 46.92
CA ARG A 835 -52.25 11.18 48.38
C ARG A 835 -52.32 12.65 48.75
N ASN A 836 -53.04 12.94 49.84
CA ASN A 836 -53.01 14.25 50.49
C ASN A 836 -52.62 14.07 51.97
N PRO A 837 -51.31 14.17 52.29
CA PRO A 837 -50.80 13.85 53.63
C PRO A 837 -51.41 14.69 54.77
N LEU A 838 -51.84 15.93 54.48
CA LEU A 838 -52.48 16.79 55.48
C LEU A 838 -53.92 16.33 55.78
N ALA A 839 -54.65 15.88 54.75
CA ALA A 839 -55.98 15.31 54.93
C ALA A 839 -55.91 13.94 55.63
N GLU A 840 -54.89 13.14 55.33
CA GLU A 840 -54.61 11.86 56.00
C GLU A 840 -54.31 12.06 57.50
N LEU A 841 -53.46 13.04 57.84
CA LEU A 841 -53.18 13.41 59.24
C LEU A 841 -54.46 13.85 59.96
N ASN A 842 -55.23 14.77 59.36
CA ASN A 842 -56.46 15.30 59.97
C ASN A 842 -57.53 14.21 60.16
N ALA A 843 -57.62 13.22 59.26
CA ALA A 843 -58.53 12.10 59.40
C ALA A 843 -58.12 11.15 60.56
N VAL A 844 -56.81 11.00 60.79
CA VAL A 844 -56.28 10.24 61.93
C VAL A 844 -56.46 11.00 63.24
N GLU A 845 -56.23 12.32 63.26
CA GLU A 845 -56.44 13.17 64.45
C GLU A 845 -57.94 13.31 64.80
N GLN A 846 -58.84 13.39 63.82
CA GLN A 846 -60.29 13.37 64.06
C GLN A 846 -60.78 12.02 64.58
N GLN A 847 -60.17 10.91 64.16
CA GLN A 847 -60.46 9.59 64.73
C GLN A 847 -59.95 9.45 66.18
N ASP A 848 -58.88 10.13 66.57
CA ASP A 848 -58.37 10.13 67.95
C ASP A 848 -59.15 11.11 68.87
N ASP A 849 -59.67 12.24 68.37
CA ASP A 849 -60.49 13.20 69.16
C ASP A 849 -61.94 12.75 69.38
N ASP A 850 -62.50 11.90 68.51
CA ASP A 850 -63.83 11.27 68.68
C ASP A 850 -63.81 10.03 69.60
N LEU A 851 -62.67 9.70 70.23
CA LEU A 851 -62.49 8.54 71.13
C LEU A 851 -62.33 8.92 72.62
N VAL A 852 -63.08 9.93 73.09
CA VAL A 852 -63.47 10.03 74.51
C VAL A 852 -64.86 9.42 74.72
N GLU A 853 -65.09 8.22 74.21
CA GLU A 853 -66.02 7.21 74.78
C GLU A 853 -65.81 5.87 74.04
N ASP A 854 -65.29 4.89 74.79
CA ASP A 854 -65.20 3.45 74.48
C ASP A 854 -64.43 2.94 73.22
N LYS A 855 -63.26 2.35 73.55
CA LYS A 855 -62.67 1.08 73.07
C LYS A 855 -61.88 0.97 71.76
N GLU A 856 -60.75 0.27 71.94
CA GLU A 856 -60.11 -0.72 71.05
C GLU A 856 -59.71 -0.27 69.63
N LYS A 857 -58.42 0.07 69.51
CA LYS A 857 -57.69 0.19 68.24
C LYS A 857 -57.85 -1.08 67.38
N PRO A 858 -58.30 -0.98 66.12
CA PRO A 858 -58.01 -2.01 65.13
C PRO A 858 -56.63 -1.71 64.53
N ALA A 859 -55.66 -2.52 64.92
CA ALA A 859 -54.40 -2.65 64.22
C ALA A 859 -54.67 -3.11 62.78
N PHE A 860 -54.07 -2.42 61.78
CA PHE A 860 -53.95 -2.99 60.45
C PHE A 860 -53.00 -4.18 60.54
N VAL A 861 -53.57 -5.38 60.51
CA VAL A 861 -52.87 -6.66 60.53
C VAL A 861 -52.35 -6.96 59.14
N LEU A 862 -51.03 -7.03 58.99
CA LEU A 862 -50.39 -7.70 57.84
C LEU A 862 -50.67 -9.22 57.93
N PRO A 863 -50.95 -9.91 56.81
CA PRO A 863 -50.98 -11.36 56.80
C PRO A 863 -49.56 -11.92 57.06
N PRO A 864 -49.45 -13.11 57.68
CA PRO A 864 -48.17 -13.62 58.16
C PRO A 864 -47.23 -14.00 57.02
N ALA A 865 -45.93 -13.78 57.25
CA ALA A 865 -44.86 -14.34 56.45
C ALA A 865 -44.91 -15.86 56.52
N ASN A 866 -45.26 -16.51 55.41
CA ASN A 866 -45.11 -17.95 55.25
C ASN A 866 -43.87 -18.21 54.39
N SER A 867 -42.81 -18.69 55.05
CA SER A 867 -41.69 -19.38 54.43
C SER A 867 -42.18 -20.70 53.83
N GLY A 868 -42.04 -20.89 52.53
CA GLY A 868 -42.34 -22.16 51.87
C GLY A 868 -42.09 -22.13 50.37
N SER A 869 -40.98 -22.71 49.96
CA SER A 869 -40.63 -23.04 48.57
C SER A 869 -41.76 -23.82 47.87
N GLY A 870 -42.20 -23.33 46.70
CA GLY A 870 -43.14 -24.05 45.85
C GLY A 870 -43.25 -23.41 44.47
N VAL A 871 -42.70 -24.10 43.47
CA VAL A 871 -42.78 -23.80 42.04
C VAL A 871 -44.25 -23.63 41.62
N ALA A 872 -44.60 -22.50 41.00
CA ALA A 872 -45.89 -22.31 40.35
C ALA A 872 -45.71 -21.66 38.97
N THR A 873 -46.02 -22.46 37.96
CA THR A 873 -46.08 -22.16 36.53
C THR A 873 -47.00 -20.98 36.20
N LEU A 874 -46.53 -20.06 35.35
CA LEU A 874 -47.35 -19.04 34.69
C LEU A 874 -48.36 -19.68 33.72
N PRO A 875 -49.65 -19.30 33.72
CA PRO A 875 -50.57 -19.69 32.66
C PRO A 875 -50.35 -18.82 31.41
N LEU A 876 -50.32 -19.49 30.25
CA LEU A 876 -50.27 -18.90 28.91
C LEU A 876 -51.42 -17.90 28.68
N VAL A 877 -51.05 -16.69 28.27
CA VAL A 877 -51.98 -15.71 27.68
C VAL A 877 -52.30 -16.17 26.25
N LYS A 878 -53.59 -16.35 25.95
CA LYS A 878 -54.09 -16.58 24.59
C LYS A 878 -54.09 -15.27 23.80
N PRO A 879 -53.81 -15.31 22.48
CA PRO A 879 -53.82 -14.11 21.65
C PRO A 879 -55.25 -13.64 21.41
N ILE A 880 -55.47 -12.33 21.51
CA ILE A 880 -56.71 -11.67 21.09
C ILE A 880 -56.60 -11.41 19.59
N VAL A 881 -57.60 -11.90 18.86
CA VAL A 881 -57.87 -11.66 17.45
C VAL A 881 -58.41 -10.23 17.32
N ASN A 882 -57.78 -9.40 16.48
CA ASN A 882 -58.37 -8.16 15.98
C ASN A 882 -58.90 -8.47 14.58
N ASP A 883 -60.21 -8.36 14.42
CA ASP A 883 -60.87 -8.24 13.12
C ASP A 883 -60.80 -6.78 12.66
N ASP A 884 -60.73 -6.67 11.34
CA ASP A 884 -60.57 -5.49 10.50
C ASP A 884 -61.66 -4.43 10.70
N ASP A 885 -61.29 -3.16 10.53
CA ASP A 885 -62.08 -2.21 9.74
C ASP A 885 -61.14 -1.12 9.21
N ASP A 886 -61.04 -1.10 7.88
CA ASP A 886 -60.38 -0.13 7.02
C ASP A 886 -61.03 1.26 7.13
N ASP A 887 -60.22 2.32 7.16
CA ASP A 887 -60.59 3.62 6.59
C ASP A 887 -59.32 4.32 6.09
N GLU A 888 -59.15 4.31 4.76
CA GLU A 888 -58.18 5.07 3.97
C GLU A 888 -58.44 6.57 4.05
N LEU A 889 -57.42 7.35 4.39
CA LEU A 889 -57.31 8.75 3.98
C LEU A 889 -55.85 9.07 3.59
N ASP A 890 -55.62 9.07 2.27
CA ASP A 890 -54.44 9.60 1.59
C ASP A 890 -54.26 11.10 1.86
N LEU A 891 -53.05 11.53 2.29
CA LEU A 891 -52.55 12.88 2.02
C LEU A 891 -51.03 12.87 1.79
N GLU A 892 -50.70 13.15 0.53
CA GLU A 892 -49.45 13.50 -0.14
C GLU A 892 -48.34 14.12 0.73
N ILE A 893 -47.14 13.53 0.64
CA ILE A 893 -45.86 14.12 1.04
C ILE A 893 -45.18 14.62 -0.22
N ASP A 894 -44.99 15.94 -0.34
CA ASP A 894 -44.06 16.51 -1.31
C ASP A 894 -43.29 17.71 -0.71
N GLY A 895 -41.96 17.55 -0.68
CA GLY A 895 -40.97 18.60 -0.89
C GLY A 895 -40.80 19.72 0.13
N ILE A 896 -39.90 19.52 1.11
CA ILE A 896 -38.99 20.60 1.56
C ILE A 896 -37.58 20.01 1.76
N THR A 897 -36.68 20.39 0.86
CA THR A 897 -35.24 20.18 0.92
C THR A 897 -34.61 21.04 2.02
N LEU A 898 -33.79 20.41 2.86
CA LEU A 898 -32.84 21.07 3.75
C LEU A 898 -31.78 21.77 2.89
N ASP A 899 -31.64 23.08 3.07
CA ASP A 899 -30.54 23.85 2.51
C ASP A 899 -29.75 24.50 3.65
N ASP A 900 -28.46 24.19 3.66
CA ASP A 900 -27.44 24.63 4.60
C ASP A 900 -27.20 26.14 4.47
N ASN A 901 -27.49 26.90 5.52
CA ASN A 901 -26.87 28.21 5.78
C ASN A 901 -27.22 28.68 7.21
N ILE A 902 -26.43 28.23 8.19
CA ILE A 902 -26.32 28.90 9.48
C ILE A 902 -24.94 29.53 9.55
N ASP A 903 -24.93 30.82 9.23
CA ASP A 903 -23.84 31.77 9.39
C ASP A 903 -23.45 31.87 10.87
N THR A 904 -22.16 31.68 11.17
CA THR A 904 -21.58 31.69 12.52
C THR A 904 -20.75 32.94 12.79
N THR A 905 -21.02 34.04 12.08
CA THR A 905 -20.35 35.31 12.32
C THR A 905 -21.36 36.37 12.76
N ASP A 906 -21.52 36.52 14.08
CA ASP A 906 -21.81 37.80 14.77
C ASP A 906 -22.13 37.59 16.26
N VAL A 907 -21.09 37.44 17.09
CA VAL A 907 -21.14 37.82 18.52
C VAL A 907 -19.80 38.46 18.89
N ASN A 908 -19.67 39.76 18.61
CA ASN A 908 -18.60 40.59 19.16
C ASN A 908 -18.88 40.85 20.65
N LEU A 909 -17.96 40.41 21.50
CA LEU A 909 -17.81 40.83 22.89
C LEU A 909 -16.69 41.85 22.94
N ASP A 910 -17.04 43.14 22.95
CA ASP A 910 -16.16 44.20 23.43
C ASP A 910 -16.35 44.30 24.95
N ASP A 911 -15.27 44.15 25.71
CA ASP A 911 -15.05 44.93 26.93
C ASP A 911 -13.56 44.99 27.25
N ASP A 912 -13.05 46.21 27.09
CA ASP A 912 -11.72 46.71 27.42
C ASP A 912 -11.39 46.56 28.92
N PHE A 913 -10.21 46.02 29.25
CA PHE A 913 -9.53 46.33 30.52
C PHE A 913 -8.00 46.26 30.37
N LEU A 914 -7.37 47.45 30.32
CA LEU A 914 -6.11 47.91 30.95
C LEU A 914 -4.82 47.06 30.76
N SER A 915 -3.62 47.61 30.54
CA SER A 915 -3.08 48.96 30.39
C SER A 915 -1.59 48.84 30.03
N ASP A 916 -1.07 49.86 29.36
CA ASP A 916 0.33 50.11 29.01
C ASP A 916 1.33 50.02 30.19
N ASP A 917 2.46 49.34 29.95
CA ASP A 917 3.84 49.84 30.14
C ASP A 917 4.88 48.85 29.57
#